data_AF-A0A849ZI01-F1
#
_entry.id   AF-A0A849ZI01-F1
#
_cell.length_a   1.000
_cell.length_b   1.000
_cell.length_c   1.000
_cell.angle_alpha   90.00
_cell.angle_beta   90.00
_cell.angle_gamma   90.00
#
_symmetry.space_group_name_H-M   'P 1'
#
loop_
_entity.id
_entity.type
_entity.pdbx_description
1 polymer ?
#
loop_
_entity_poly.entity_id
_entity_poly.type
_entity_poly.pdbx_seq_one_letter_code
_entity_poly.pdbx_strand_id
1 'polypeptide(L)'
;MASSGPVRLRAKASAGEWSIGYGVWRMWQITAASAFLLIHLPVMVAVAILIKIESPGPIFYRQGRVGKDGRTFRLVKFRSLRMGTEQKVSGGFLAKGMNAQTRIGEFIRRTKIDEIPQMFNVIAGHMNFVGPRPIREVFYKELVTGINDYGRRFSVKPGLTGLAQLLTPYKTPNSQRLKYDLYYIDNRTLWMDTKVVLLTGLMVVTQLLRLRAFKNFYARLAWGPDGDSSRAFIPLPASLYDHREHSALEMWASNNPHVPEFHYQLALFLSEQGYLDESIQKFKDALSLDENHTKARIKLGYAYCLDGQYDRAIDLFEELVRTNITYPDIFCTLGILYDLKGDQRRGLTHLRRALQLNPRYRDAQISAATVMERISPDRVAPAPRPERPPLSSILFRKSCVELKYDSEGTQTLGELEEAVRQNPHYADLHYRVANRHADAGSWEAALVSFEQAIRLNPRYTFAHVGLGQCLACVEDYAQALAAYDRAIQTAPENPDLHYDQGVFHYHLGQLDRALDKFEHAYRLHPVIFQENGAFLAEGLAQRSAQEIEQWMTGDAADDGDGLTLKTRGDRLFVQGKYILAQAAYQRVLESDRANIEVWRSLGIIYRKRGFYALALQNFQVALDLAPHDGSARSDLGLTVHLLGSASPLPMTQKNVA
;
A
#
# COMPACT_ATOMS: atom_id res chain seq x y z
N MET A 1 -10.17 48.90 35.71
CA MET A 1 -11.46 48.77 34.99
C MET A 1 -11.33 49.52 33.68
N ALA A 2 -11.09 48.82 32.57
CA ALA A 2 -11.05 49.42 31.24
C ALA A 2 -11.92 48.56 30.33
N SER A 3 -13.01 49.16 29.87
CA SER A 3 -13.95 48.59 28.91
C SER A 3 -13.26 48.41 27.56
N SER A 4 -12.81 47.18 27.26
CA SER A 4 -12.42 46.81 25.90
C SER A 4 -13.69 46.59 25.07
N GLY A 5 -14.01 47.59 24.25
CA GLY A 5 -15.12 47.55 23.29
C GLY A 5 -14.99 46.39 22.29
N PRO A 6 -16.05 46.13 21.50
CA PRO A 6 -16.07 45.01 20.57
C PRO A 6 -14.92 45.15 19.56
N VAL A 7 -14.08 44.11 19.49
CA VAL A 7 -13.01 43.98 18.52
C VAL A 7 -13.61 44.19 17.12
N ARG A 8 -13.35 45.34 16.52
CA ARG A 8 -13.74 45.64 15.13
C ARG A 8 -12.86 44.78 14.21
N LEU A 9 -13.37 43.60 13.86
CA LEU A 9 -12.83 42.79 12.77
C LEU A 9 -13.03 43.57 11.47
N ARG A 10 -11.95 44.14 10.91
CA ARG A 10 -11.96 44.72 9.56
C ARG A 10 -12.15 43.59 8.56
N ALA A 11 -13.41 43.30 8.22
CA ALA A 11 -13.75 42.52 7.05
C ALA A 11 -13.31 43.29 5.79
N LYS A 12 -12.55 42.66 4.89
CA LYS A 12 -12.65 43.05 3.47
C LYS A 12 -14.13 42.88 3.12
N ALA A 13 -14.74 43.99 2.72
CA ALA A 13 -16.17 44.17 2.60
C ALA A 13 -16.85 42.98 1.89
N SER A 14 -17.81 42.34 2.57
CA SER A 14 -18.83 41.53 1.91
C SER A 14 -19.78 42.47 1.17
N ALA A 15 -19.38 42.87 -0.04
CA ALA A 15 -20.12 43.76 -0.93
C ALA A 15 -21.44 43.17 -1.48
N GLY A 16 -22.19 42.39 -0.70
CA GLY A 16 -23.29 41.56 -1.23
C GLY A 16 -24.47 41.32 -0.29
N GLU A 17 -24.77 42.26 0.62
CA GLU A 17 -26.11 42.35 1.25
C GLU A 17 -26.97 43.49 0.66
N TRP A 18 -26.46 44.20 -0.36
CA TRP A 18 -27.13 45.34 -1.01
C TRP A 18 -27.38 45.11 -2.49
N SER A 19 -28.32 44.23 -2.85
CA SER A 19 -28.95 44.26 -4.18
C SER A 19 -30.29 43.54 -4.14
N ILE A 20 -31.13 43.80 -5.15
CA ILE A 20 -32.46 43.23 -5.39
C ILE A 20 -32.46 41.67 -5.23
N GLY A 21 -31.30 41.02 -5.36
CA GLY A 21 -31.12 39.59 -5.14
C GLY A 21 -31.23 39.09 -3.68
N TYR A 22 -30.93 39.90 -2.66
CA TYR A 22 -31.04 39.44 -1.26
C TYR A 22 -32.49 39.18 -0.84
N GLY A 23 -33.42 40.02 -1.30
CA GLY A 23 -34.85 39.85 -1.05
C GLY A 23 -35.36 38.53 -1.64
N VAL A 24 -35.00 38.24 -2.89
CA VAL A 24 -35.34 36.98 -3.58
C VAL A 24 -34.73 35.77 -2.85
N TRP A 25 -33.46 35.85 -2.50
CA TRP A 25 -32.77 34.80 -1.75
C TRP A 25 -33.38 34.55 -0.37
N ARG A 26 -33.80 35.60 0.32
CA ARG A 26 -34.45 35.49 1.62
C ARG A 26 -35.86 34.91 1.51
N MET A 27 -36.62 35.33 0.50
CA MET A 27 -37.94 34.79 0.19
C MET A 27 -37.85 33.28 -0.12
N TRP A 28 -36.88 32.86 -0.93
CA TRP A 28 -36.63 31.44 -1.20
C TRP A 28 -36.43 30.63 0.09
N GLN A 29 -35.62 31.11 1.02
CA GLN A 29 -35.38 30.41 2.30
C GLN A 29 -36.63 30.31 3.16
N ILE A 30 -37.42 31.38 3.24
CA ILE A 30 -38.66 31.39 4.04
C ILE A 30 -39.67 30.43 3.43
N THR A 31 -39.84 30.45 2.10
CA THR A 31 -40.73 29.53 1.38
C THR A 31 -40.29 28.08 1.56
N ALA A 32 -39.00 27.79 1.39
CA ALA A 32 -38.45 26.44 1.58
C ALA A 32 -38.62 25.94 3.03
N ALA A 33 -38.33 26.79 4.02
CA ALA A 33 -38.52 26.44 5.44
C ALA A 33 -40.00 26.22 5.79
N SER A 34 -40.90 27.05 5.25
CA SER A 34 -42.35 26.95 5.48
C SER A 34 -42.93 25.69 4.85
N ALA A 35 -42.56 25.39 3.60
CA ALA A 35 -42.93 24.16 2.92
C ALA A 35 -42.39 22.92 3.66
N PHE A 36 -41.13 22.96 4.11
CA PHE A 36 -40.54 21.87 4.90
C PHE A 36 -41.31 21.63 6.20
N LEU A 37 -41.65 22.69 6.94
CA LEU A 37 -42.46 22.59 8.16
C LEU A 37 -43.86 22.02 7.87
N LEU A 38 -44.51 22.45 6.79
CA LEU A 38 -45.85 21.97 6.43
C LEU A 38 -45.83 20.46 6.14
N ILE A 39 -44.85 19.99 5.36
CA ILE A 39 -44.68 18.57 5.03
C ILE A 39 -44.40 17.74 6.30
N HIS A 40 -43.62 18.27 7.24
CA HIS A 40 -43.22 17.54 8.44
C HIS A 40 -44.15 17.76 9.64
N LEU A 41 -45.22 18.55 9.49
CA LEU A 41 -46.15 18.86 10.58
C LEU A 41 -46.74 17.60 11.25
N PRO A 42 -47.18 16.56 10.51
CA PRO A 42 -47.70 15.33 11.13
C PRO A 42 -46.63 14.62 11.99
N VAL A 43 -45.38 14.57 11.50
CA VAL A 43 -44.24 13.97 12.22
C VAL A 43 -43.93 14.79 13.47
N MET A 44 -43.96 16.13 13.38
CA MET A 44 -43.71 17.01 14.52
C MET A 44 -44.77 16.83 15.62
N VAL A 45 -46.04 16.70 15.26
CA VAL A 45 -47.13 16.44 16.21
C VAL A 45 -46.95 15.08 16.88
N ALA A 46 -46.67 14.02 16.11
CA ALA A 46 -46.42 12.70 16.66
C ALA A 46 -45.24 12.69 17.64
N VAL A 47 -44.12 13.33 17.29
CA VAL A 47 -42.94 13.45 18.15
C VAL A 47 -43.24 14.28 19.40
N ALA A 48 -44.02 15.35 19.29
CA ALA A 48 -44.44 16.16 20.43
C ALA A 48 -45.25 15.34 21.45
N ILE A 49 -46.18 14.51 20.97
CA ILE A 49 -46.96 13.57 21.81
C ILE A 49 -46.03 12.57 22.47
N LEU A 50 -45.14 11.93 21.71
CA LEU A 50 -44.17 10.95 22.22
C LEU A 50 -43.28 11.53 23.32
N ILE A 51 -42.75 12.74 23.14
CA ILE A 51 -41.94 13.44 24.17
C ILE A 51 -42.76 13.68 25.44
N LYS A 52 -44.03 14.09 25.30
CA LYS A 52 -44.92 14.34 26.45
C LYS A 52 -45.29 13.06 27.22
N ILE A 53 -45.38 11.93 26.53
CA ILE A 53 -45.60 10.63 27.17
C ILE A 53 -44.36 10.20 27.97
N GLU A 54 -43.15 10.41 27.41
CA GLU A 54 -41.93 9.88 28.02
C GLU A 54 -41.33 10.77 29.13
N SER A 55 -41.50 12.10 29.05
CA SER A 55 -40.87 13.01 30.01
C SER A 55 -41.75 14.22 30.35
N PRO A 56 -41.87 14.59 31.64
CA PRO A 56 -42.53 15.82 32.03
C PRO A 56 -41.70 17.05 31.59
N GLY A 57 -42.38 18.11 31.15
CA GLY A 57 -41.75 19.38 30.77
C GLY A 57 -42.05 19.85 29.33
N PRO A 58 -41.39 20.92 28.85
CA PRO A 58 -41.64 21.47 27.51
C PRO A 58 -41.19 20.52 26.39
N ILE A 59 -41.94 20.54 25.28
CA ILE A 59 -41.63 19.78 24.05
C ILE A 59 -40.34 20.30 23.40
N PHE A 60 -40.18 21.63 23.39
CA PHE A 60 -39.03 22.28 22.77
C PHE A 60 -37.95 22.58 23.80
N TYR A 61 -36.71 22.26 23.41
CA TYR A 61 -35.50 22.69 24.08
C TYR A 61 -34.96 23.94 23.38
N ARG A 62 -34.59 24.97 24.16
CA ARG A 62 -34.02 26.23 23.67
C ARG A 62 -32.60 26.40 24.17
N GLN A 63 -31.66 26.66 23.28
CA GLN A 63 -30.24 26.82 23.61
C GLN A 63 -29.64 28.09 23.05
N GLY A 64 -28.88 28.82 23.87
CA GLY A 64 -28.08 29.99 23.47
C GLY A 64 -27.00 29.64 22.46
N ARG A 65 -26.94 30.40 21.37
CA ARG A 65 -26.04 30.23 20.24
C ARG A 65 -25.56 31.57 19.74
N VAL A 66 -24.35 31.59 19.21
CA VAL A 66 -23.79 32.80 18.59
C VAL A 66 -24.15 32.84 17.10
N GLY A 67 -24.70 33.97 16.67
CA GLY A 67 -25.07 34.27 15.29
C GLY A 67 -24.27 35.44 14.71
N LYS A 68 -24.86 36.11 13.71
CA LYS A 68 -24.20 37.21 12.99
C LYS A 68 -23.73 38.31 13.95
N ASP A 69 -22.54 38.85 13.67
CA ASP A 69 -21.87 39.90 14.44
C ASP A 69 -21.63 39.53 15.92
N GLY A 70 -21.57 38.24 16.22
CA GLY A 70 -21.40 37.73 17.59
C GLY A 70 -22.67 37.83 18.45
N ARG A 71 -23.82 38.22 17.87
CA ARG A 71 -25.08 38.35 18.62
C ARG A 71 -25.63 36.99 18.99
N THR A 72 -26.11 36.84 20.22
CA THR A 72 -26.69 35.57 20.67
C THR A 72 -28.16 35.45 20.30
N PHE A 73 -28.60 34.23 20.01
CA PHE A 73 -30.00 33.89 19.77
C PHE A 73 -30.33 32.51 20.35
N ARG A 74 -31.62 32.25 20.56
CA ARG A 74 -32.10 30.97 21.10
C ARG A 74 -32.46 30.02 19.97
N LEU A 75 -31.65 28.98 19.80
CA LEU A 75 -31.89 27.90 18.85
C LEU A 75 -32.91 26.90 19.41
N VAL A 76 -33.92 26.55 18.61
CA VAL A 76 -35.05 25.68 19.01
C VAL A 76 -34.86 24.27 18.48
N LYS A 77 -35.01 23.25 19.33
CA LYS A 77 -34.97 21.83 18.97
C LYS A 77 -36.05 21.05 19.70
N PHE A 78 -36.35 19.84 19.26
CA PHE A 78 -37.08 18.92 20.14
C PHE A 78 -36.21 18.52 21.32
N ARG A 79 -36.86 18.38 22.48
CA ARG A 79 -36.21 17.86 23.67
C ARG A 79 -35.84 16.39 23.48
N SER A 80 -34.59 16.07 23.79
CA SER A 80 -34.04 14.72 23.69
C SER A 80 -33.33 14.26 24.98
N LEU A 81 -33.28 15.12 25.99
CA LEU A 81 -32.59 14.90 27.27
C LEU A 81 -33.61 14.93 28.40
N ARG A 82 -33.34 14.18 29.47
CA ARG A 82 -34.15 14.19 30.69
C ARG A 82 -34.06 15.55 31.38
N MET A 83 -35.16 16.00 31.98
CA MET A 83 -35.20 17.23 32.79
C MET A 83 -34.07 17.28 33.83
N GLY A 84 -33.44 18.45 33.96
CA GLY A 84 -32.36 18.70 34.93
C GLY A 84 -30.97 18.19 34.51
N THR A 85 -30.86 17.36 33.47
CA THR A 85 -29.53 16.97 32.91
C THR A 85 -28.94 18.07 32.03
N GLU A 86 -29.77 18.99 31.54
CA GLU A 86 -29.40 20.05 30.61
C GLU A 86 -28.38 21.03 31.21
N GLN A 87 -28.45 21.31 32.51
CA GLN A 87 -27.50 22.17 33.24
C GLN A 87 -26.13 21.51 33.46
N LYS A 88 -26.11 20.17 33.60
CA LYS A 88 -24.87 19.38 33.76
C LYS A 88 -24.11 19.16 32.44
N VAL A 89 -24.76 19.38 31.29
CA VAL A 89 -24.20 19.24 29.93
C VAL A 89 -23.64 20.58 29.40
N SER A 90 -23.62 21.62 30.23
CA SER A 90 -23.15 22.97 29.90
C SER A 90 -21.66 23.02 29.49
N GLY A 91 -20.85 22.06 29.94
CA GLY A 91 -19.42 21.91 29.61
C GLY A 91 -19.08 21.15 28.31
N GLY A 92 -20.05 20.89 27.43
CA GLY A 92 -19.75 20.47 26.05
C GLY A 92 -19.70 18.97 25.75
N PHE A 93 -19.54 18.11 26.75
CA PHE A 93 -19.57 16.65 26.54
C PHE A 93 -20.46 15.97 27.60
N LEU A 94 -21.27 15.00 27.15
CA LEU A 94 -21.91 14.06 28.06
C LEU A 94 -20.80 13.22 28.71
N ALA A 95 -20.70 13.23 30.04
CA ALA A 95 -19.76 12.35 30.73
C ALA A 95 -20.03 10.89 30.31
N LYS A 96 -18.95 10.17 29.98
CA LYS A 96 -18.98 8.78 29.52
C LYS A 96 -19.72 7.94 30.57
N GLY A 97 -20.85 7.32 30.20
CA GLY A 97 -21.68 6.50 31.10
C GLY A 97 -22.94 7.16 31.68
N MET A 98 -23.20 8.46 31.44
CA MET A 98 -24.46 9.08 31.88
C MET A 98 -25.62 8.75 30.92
N ASN A 99 -26.64 8.03 31.41
CA ASN A 99 -27.93 7.83 30.73
C ASN A 99 -28.80 9.10 30.76
N ALA A 100 -28.30 10.18 30.13
CA ALA A 100 -28.96 11.48 30.10
C ALA A 100 -30.06 11.60 29.02
N GLN A 101 -30.04 10.71 28.02
CA GLN A 101 -30.99 10.71 26.92
C GLN A 101 -32.23 9.88 27.29
N THR A 102 -33.38 10.25 26.72
CA THR A 102 -34.59 9.41 26.76
C THR A 102 -34.58 8.44 25.57
N ARG A 103 -35.38 7.38 25.59
CA ARG A 103 -35.43 6.39 24.48
C ARG A 103 -35.93 7.05 23.20
N ILE A 104 -36.95 7.91 23.30
CA ILE A 104 -37.43 8.70 22.15
C ILE A 104 -36.39 9.75 21.78
N GLY A 105 -35.71 10.34 22.76
CA GLY A 105 -34.62 11.29 22.58
C GLY A 105 -33.45 10.73 21.77
N GLU A 106 -33.07 9.48 22.02
CA GLU A 106 -32.06 8.75 21.24
C GLU A 106 -32.54 8.54 19.79
N PHE A 107 -33.79 8.10 19.61
CA PHE A 107 -34.38 7.89 18.29
C PHE A 107 -34.40 9.18 17.45
N ILE A 108 -34.93 10.29 17.98
CA ILE A 108 -35.04 11.55 17.24
C ILE A 108 -33.69 12.19 16.91
N ARG A 109 -32.65 11.95 17.73
CA ARG A 109 -31.27 12.39 17.44
C ARG A 109 -30.63 11.58 16.34
N ARG A 110 -30.89 10.27 16.33
CA ARG A 110 -30.38 9.36 15.29
C ARG A 110 -30.97 9.68 13.92
N THR A 111 -32.25 10.07 13.88
CA THR A 111 -32.97 10.43 12.64
C THR A 111 -32.90 11.92 12.28
N LYS A 112 -32.24 12.76 13.09
CA LYS A 112 -32.15 14.23 12.93
C LYS A 112 -33.49 14.97 13.00
N ILE A 113 -34.55 14.29 13.42
CA ILE A 113 -35.86 14.88 13.65
C ILE A 113 -35.79 15.95 14.74
N ASP A 114 -34.84 15.84 15.68
CA ASP A 114 -34.62 16.84 16.73
C ASP A 114 -34.35 18.26 16.21
N GLU A 115 -33.85 18.37 14.98
CA GLU A 115 -33.45 19.63 14.35
C GLU A 115 -34.57 20.32 13.58
N ILE A 116 -35.70 19.64 13.31
CA ILE A 116 -36.82 20.19 12.53
C ILE A 116 -37.37 21.51 13.09
N PRO A 117 -37.51 21.70 14.42
CA PRO A 117 -37.99 22.97 14.97
C PRO A 117 -37.07 24.18 14.70
N GLN A 118 -35.82 23.98 14.26
CA GLN A 118 -34.93 25.09 13.92
C GLN A 118 -35.44 25.89 12.71
N MET A 119 -36.39 25.38 11.93
CA MET A 119 -37.00 26.09 10.81
C MET A 119 -37.75 27.33 11.31
N PHE A 120 -38.24 27.33 12.55
CA PHE A 120 -38.77 28.55 13.19
C PHE A 120 -37.70 29.64 13.32
N ASN A 121 -36.45 29.27 13.61
CA ASN A 121 -35.32 30.23 13.64
C ASN A 121 -34.99 30.77 12.24
N VAL A 122 -35.18 29.96 11.19
CA VAL A 122 -35.01 30.40 9.81
C VAL A 122 -36.08 31.41 9.45
N ILE A 123 -37.37 31.12 9.70
CA ILE A 123 -38.49 32.03 9.40
C ILE A 123 -38.36 33.33 10.21
N ALA A 124 -38.05 33.24 11.50
CA ALA A 124 -37.83 34.40 12.38
C ALA A 124 -36.61 35.25 12.02
N GLY A 125 -35.76 34.79 11.10
CA GLY A 125 -34.62 35.56 10.60
C GLY A 125 -33.40 35.57 11.50
N HIS A 126 -33.35 34.68 12.51
CA HIS A 126 -32.15 34.45 13.32
C HIS A 126 -31.13 33.55 12.61
N MET A 127 -31.61 32.69 11.72
CA MET A 127 -30.81 31.74 10.94
C MET A 127 -31.14 31.81 9.45
N ASN A 128 -30.20 31.30 8.65
CA ASN A 128 -30.41 30.95 7.27
C ASN A 128 -30.69 29.44 7.14
N PHE A 129 -31.25 29.03 6.02
CA PHE A 129 -31.36 27.60 5.71
C PHE A 129 -29.96 27.01 5.50
N VAL A 130 -29.11 27.72 4.76
CA VAL A 130 -27.73 27.34 4.48
C VAL A 130 -26.75 28.37 5.08
N GLY A 131 -25.69 27.88 5.71
CA GLY A 131 -24.63 28.70 6.30
C GLY A 131 -23.81 27.98 7.36
N PRO A 132 -22.78 28.65 7.92
CA PRO A 132 -21.95 28.08 8.98
C PRO A 132 -22.80 27.70 10.19
N ARG A 133 -22.56 26.50 10.74
CA ARG A 133 -23.36 25.99 11.86
C ARG A 133 -23.15 26.81 13.14
N PRO A 134 -24.22 27.14 13.90
CA PRO A 134 -24.12 28.02 15.07
C PRO A 134 -23.38 27.36 16.23
N ILE A 135 -22.42 28.10 16.80
CA ILE A 135 -21.59 27.64 17.92
C ILE A 135 -22.30 27.93 19.25
N ARG A 136 -22.00 27.13 20.29
CA ARG A 136 -22.44 27.44 21.66
C ARG A 136 -21.67 28.63 22.19
N GLU A 137 -22.34 29.47 22.97
CA GLU A 137 -21.75 30.67 23.58
C GLU A 137 -20.48 30.36 24.40
N VAL A 138 -20.45 29.23 25.11
CA VAL A 138 -19.30 28.80 25.92
C VAL A 138 -17.99 28.63 25.12
N PHE A 139 -18.07 28.22 23.85
CA PHE A 139 -16.88 28.00 23.01
C PHE A 139 -16.52 29.22 22.16
N TYR A 140 -17.30 30.30 22.23
CA TYR A 140 -17.14 31.44 21.35
C TYR A 140 -15.77 32.09 21.50
N LYS A 141 -15.39 32.41 22.74
CA LYS A 141 -14.12 33.08 23.03
C LYS A 141 -12.94 32.19 22.65
N GLU A 142 -12.94 30.95 23.12
CA GLU A 142 -11.87 29.96 22.86
C GLU A 142 -11.60 29.77 21.36
N LEU A 143 -12.65 29.60 20.55
CA LEU A 143 -12.48 29.34 19.12
C LEU A 143 -12.09 30.59 18.33
N VAL A 144 -12.61 31.76 18.70
CA VAL A 144 -12.24 33.03 18.05
C VAL A 144 -10.80 33.42 18.38
N THR A 145 -10.31 33.13 19.59
CA THR A 145 -8.91 33.41 19.96
C THR A 145 -7.95 32.31 19.51
N GLY A 146 -8.39 31.06 19.49
CA GLY A 146 -7.53 29.90 19.24
C GLY A 146 -7.36 29.53 17.77
N ILE A 147 -8.24 29.99 16.88
CA ILE A 147 -8.19 29.67 15.45
C ILE A 147 -8.16 30.97 14.65
N ASN A 148 -7.10 31.16 13.86
CA ASN A 148 -6.98 32.33 12.99
C ASN A 148 -8.16 32.41 12.01
N ASP A 149 -8.61 33.63 11.70
CA ASP A 149 -9.75 33.93 10.82
C ASP A 149 -11.12 33.35 11.25
N TYR A 150 -11.21 32.67 12.39
CA TYR A 150 -12.45 32.02 12.83
C TYR A 150 -13.61 33.01 13.03
N GLY A 151 -13.28 34.25 13.42
CA GLY A 151 -14.24 35.35 13.56
C GLY A 151 -15.01 35.68 12.27
N ARG A 152 -14.45 35.40 11.09
CA ARG A 152 -15.11 35.67 9.81
C ARG A 152 -16.42 34.88 9.64
N ARG A 153 -16.58 33.73 10.33
CA ARG A 153 -17.83 32.94 10.31
C ARG A 153 -19.05 33.72 10.80
N PHE A 154 -18.84 34.74 11.63
CA PHE A 154 -19.93 35.56 12.18
C PHE A 154 -20.28 36.76 11.29
N SER A 155 -19.64 36.92 10.12
CA SER A 155 -20.03 37.95 9.14
C SER A 155 -21.39 37.67 8.48
N VAL A 156 -21.87 36.43 8.56
CA VAL A 156 -23.17 36.00 8.02
C VAL A 156 -24.02 35.35 9.09
N LYS A 157 -25.34 35.26 8.86
CA LYS A 157 -26.22 34.50 9.75
C LYS A 157 -25.88 33.00 9.66
N PRO A 158 -25.94 32.29 10.80
CA PRO A 158 -25.65 30.86 10.82
C PRO A 158 -26.72 30.05 10.09
N GLY A 159 -26.33 28.88 9.59
CA GLY A 159 -27.20 27.96 8.84
C GLY A 159 -27.72 26.79 9.65
N LEU A 160 -28.86 26.24 9.23
CA LEU A 160 -29.34 24.93 9.67
C LEU A 160 -28.41 23.81 9.18
N THR A 161 -28.10 23.87 7.89
CA THR A 161 -27.09 23.05 7.22
C THR A 161 -26.01 23.96 6.62
N GLY A 162 -24.86 23.39 6.25
CA GLY A 162 -23.78 24.15 5.66
C GLY A 162 -22.81 23.26 4.90
N LEU A 163 -22.01 23.88 4.03
CA LEU A 163 -21.05 23.17 3.19
C LEU A 163 -20.09 22.31 4.01
N ALA A 164 -19.54 22.85 5.10
CA ALA A 164 -18.67 22.11 6.01
C ALA A 164 -19.37 20.89 6.61
N GLN A 165 -20.68 20.96 6.89
CA GLN A 165 -21.42 19.84 7.49
C GLN A 165 -21.64 18.68 6.49
N LEU A 166 -21.66 18.96 5.18
CA LEU A 166 -21.84 17.94 4.14
C LEU A 166 -20.55 17.24 3.76
N LEU A 167 -19.45 18.00 3.76
CA LEU A 167 -18.16 17.56 3.24
C LEU A 167 -17.18 17.15 4.33
N THR A 168 -17.52 17.28 5.62
CA THR A 168 -16.62 16.84 6.69
C THR A 168 -17.30 15.83 7.62
N PRO A 169 -16.59 14.76 8.04
CA PRO A 169 -17.05 13.90 9.12
C PRO A 169 -17.39 14.68 10.40
N TYR A 170 -18.29 14.13 11.22
CA TYR A 170 -18.74 14.82 12.44
C TYR A 170 -17.60 15.15 13.43
N LYS A 171 -16.54 14.34 13.45
CA LYS A 171 -15.39 14.48 14.34
C LYS A 171 -14.29 15.43 13.81
N THR A 172 -14.49 16.04 12.64
CA THR A 172 -13.49 16.91 12.02
C THR A 172 -13.22 18.16 12.87
N PRO A 173 -11.94 18.52 13.12
CA PRO A 173 -11.57 19.72 13.87
C PRO A 173 -12.20 21.01 13.32
N ASN A 174 -12.52 21.95 14.21
CA ASN A 174 -13.14 23.22 13.84
C ASN A 174 -12.28 24.07 12.89
N SER A 175 -10.94 23.94 12.94
CA SER A 175 -10.00 24.61 12.05
C SER A 175 -10.11 24.14 10.59
N GLN A 176 -10.42 22.86 10.37
CA GLN A 176 -10.61 22.33 9.02
C GLN A 176 -11.99 22.65 8.47
N ARG A 177 -13.02 22.55 9.33
CA ARG A 177 -14.39 22.97 8.99
C ARG A 177 -14.47 24.45 8.61
N LEU A 178 -13.62 25.27 9.22
CA LEU A 178 -13.51 26.69 8.92
C LEU A 178 -13.22 26.94 7.43
N LYS A 179 -12.35 26.15 6.78
CA LYS A 179 -12.00 26.35 5.36
C LYS A 179 -13.25 26.32 4.45
N TYR A 180 -14.10 25.31 4.63
CA TYR A 180 -15.35 25.16 3.90
C TYR A 180 -16.38 26.25 4.25
N ASP A 181 -16.45 26.65 5.52
CA ASP A 181 -17.34 27.73 5.94
C ASP A 181 -16.92 29.08 5.36
N LEU A 182 -15.62 29.38 5.30
CA LEU A 182 -15.08 30.60 4.67
C LEU A 182 -15.31 30.60 3.17
N TYR A 183 -15.03 29.48 2.50
CA TYR A 183 -15.31 29.37 1.06
C TYR A 183 -16.79 29.59 0.74
N TYR A 184 -17.69 29.01 1.54
CA TYR A 184 -19.12 29.24 1.38
C TYR A 184 -19.48 30.73 1.56
N ILE A 185 -18.91 31.39 2.57
CA ILE A 185 -19.15 32.84 2.81
C ILE A 185 -18.69 33.66 1.61
N ASP A 186 -17.52 33.35 1.07
CA ASP A 186 -16.89 34.10 -0.01
C ASP A 186 -17.55 33.83 -1.39
N ASN A 187 -18.19 32.66 -1.57
CA ASN A 187 -18.75 32.21 -2.86
C ASN A 187 -20.26 31.91 -2.81
N ARG A 188 -21.01 32.48 -1.86
CA ARG A 188 -22.43 32.16 -1.71
C ARG A 188 -23.23 32.61 -2.94
N THR A 189 -24.09 31.73 -3.43
CA THR A 189 -25.08 32.01 -4.46
C THR A 189 -26.37 31.27 -4.13
N LEU A 190 -27.52 31.71 -4.66
CA LEU A 190 -28.79 30.99 -4.51
C LEU A 190 -28.69 29.54 -5.02
N TRP A 191 -27.91 29.33 -6.09
CA TRP A 191 -27.67 28.02 -6.67
C TRP A 191 -26.83 27.12 -5.75
N MET A 192 -25.79 27.67 -5.12
CA MET A 192 -25.00 26.97 -4.11
C MET A 192 -25.87 26.54 -2.93
N ASP A 193 -26.75 27.42 -2.45
CA ASP A 193 -27.69 27.09 -1.36
C ASP A 193 -28.65 25.97 -1.76
N THR A 194 -29.22 26.04 -2.96
CA THR A 194 -30.10 25.01 -3.49
C THR A 194 -29.39 23.65 -3.54
N LYS A 195 -28.15 23.62 -4.03
CA LYS A 195 -27.32 22.40 -4.09
C LYS A 195 -27.04 21.84 -2.69
N VAL A 196 -26.67 22.69 -1.73
CA VAL A 196 -26.42 22.28 -0.35
C VAL A 196 -27.68 21.68 0.28
N VAL A 197 -28.86 22.28 0.07
CA VAL A 197 -30.12 21.73 0.59
C VAL A 197 -30.45 20.36 -0.02
N LEU A 198 -30.36 20.23 -1.34
CA LEU A 198 -30.63 18.95 -2.04
C LEU A 198 -29.67 17.85 -1.58
N LEU A 199 -28.37 18.16 -1.50
CA LEU A 199 -27.35 17.22 -1.07
C LEU A 199 -27.53 16.83 0.42
N THR A 200 -27.97 17.77 1.27
CA THR A 200 -28.33 17.48 2.67
C THR A 200 -29.52 16.52 2.74
N GLY A 201 -30.57 16.75 1.95
CA GLY A 201 -31.73 15.87 1.90
C GLY A 201 -31.34 14.45 1.48
N LEU A 202 -30.56 14.33 0.40
CA LEU A 202 -30.04 13.04 -0.06
C LEU A 202 -29.21 12.35 1.02
N MET A 203 -28.29 13.07 1.69
CA MET A 203 -27.48 12.54 2.79
C MET A 203 -28.36 11.92 3.88
N VAL A 204 -29.40 12.63 4.33
CA VAL A 204 -30.31 12.14 5.39
C VAL A 204 -31.07 10.89 4.92
N VAL A 205 -31.59 10.89 3.69
CA VAL A 205 -32.28 9.73 3.10
C VAL A 205 -31.34 8.52 3.03
N THR A 206 -30.10 8.70 2.58
CA THR A 206 -29.11 7.60 2.50
C THR A 206 -28.79 7.01 3.88
N GLN A 207 -28.73 7.85 4.93
CA GLN A 207 -28.49 7.41 6.30
C GLN A 207 -29.69 6.63 6.87
N LEU A 208 -30.92 6.99 6.50
CA LEU A 208 -32.13 6.31 6.94
C LEU A 208 -32.32 4.96 6.25
N LEU A 209 -32.13 4.90 4.92
CA LEU A 209 -32.39 3.69 4.14
C LEU A 209 -31.31 2.60 4.31
N ARG A 210 -30.09 2.96 4.76
CA ARG A 210 -28.95 2.04 4.97
C ARG A 210 -28.58 1.18 3.74
N LEU A 211 -29.02 1.57 2.54
CA LEU A 211 -28.71 0.88 1.30
C LEU A 211 -27.32 1.27 0.80
N ARG A 212 -26.44 0.28 0.60
CA ARG A 212 -25.05 0.49 0.14
C ARG A 212 -24.98 1.26 -1.19
N ALA A 213 -25.91 1.00 -2.11
CA ALA A 213 -25.98 1.68 -3.40
C ALA A 213 -26.17 3.21 -3.27
N PHE A 214 -27.03 3.64 -2.33
CA PHE A 214 -27.29 5.06 -2.07
C PHE A 214 -26.09 5.76 -1.42
N LYS A 215 -25.34 5.08 -0.55
CA LYS A 215 -24.12 5.66 0.06
C LYS A 215 -23.05 5.95 -1.01
N ASN A 216 -22.85 5.04 -1.95
CA ASN A 216 -21.90 5.22 -3.05
C ASN A 216 -22.37 6.30 -4.04
N PHE A 217 -23.67 6.36 -4.32
CA PHE A 217 -24.27 7.42 -5.12
C PHE A 217 -24.07 8.80 -4.50
N TYR A 218 -24.36 8.97 -3.21
CA TYR A 218 -24.10 10.22 -2.48
C TYR A 218 -22.62 10.60 -2.54
N ALA A 219 -21.70 9.66 -2.31
CA ALA A 219 -20.27 9.94 -2.33
C ALA A 219 -19.79 10.43 -3.71
N ARG A 220 -20.18 9.74 -4.79
CA ARG A 220 -19.88 10.17 -6.17
C ARG A 220 -20.46 11.54 -6.50
N LEU A 221 -21.66 11.83 -6.00
CA LEU A 221 -22.31 13.12 -6.23
C LEU A 221 -21.63 14.24 -5.42
N ALA A 222 -21.27 14.00 -4.16
CA ALA A 222 -20.68 15.01 -3.27
C ALA A 222 -19.21 15.32 -3.59
N TRP A 223 -18.44 14.31 -4.02
CA TRP A 223 -16.99 14.40 -4.21
C TRP A 223 -16.55 14.35 -5.68
N GLY A 224 -17.49 14.09 -6.59
CA GLY A 224 -17.21 13.83 -8.00
C GLY A 224 -16.87 12.36 -8.25
N PRO A 225 -17.05 11.88 -9.49
CA PRO A 225 -16.53 10.58 -9.91
C PRO A 225 -14.99 10.57 -9.83
N ASP A 226 -14.44 9.46 -9.34
CA ASP A 226 -12.99 9.15 -9.38
C ASP A 226 -12.09 10.20 -8.70
N GLY A 227 -12.63 10.92 -7.71
CA GLY A 227 -11.88 11.94 -6.96
C GLY A 227 -11.74 13.29 -7.68
N ASP A 228 -12.33 13.44 -8.88
CA ASP A 228 -12.35 14.71 -9.60
C ASP A 228 -13.37 15.68 -8.99
N SER A 229 -12.89 16.50 -8.06
CA SER A 229 -13.69 17.52 -7.38
C SER A 229 -14.30 18.58 -8.31
N SER A 230 -13.77 18.75 -9.52
CA SER A 230 -14.37 19.67 -10.52
C SER A 230 -15.70 19.15 -11.05
N ARG A 231 -15.90 17.83 -11.01
CA ARG A 231 -17.13 17.13 -11.42
C ARG A 231 -18.07 16.83 -10.26
N ALA A 232 -17.74 17.27 -9.05
CA ALA A 232 -18.64 17.19 -7.91
C ALA A 232 -19.91 18.02 -8.16
N PHE A 233 -21.02 17.60 -7.58
CA PHE A 233 -22.29 18.34 -7.63
C PHE A 233 -22.12 19.78 -7.13
N ILE A 234 -21.22 19.97 -6.15
CA ILE A 234 -20.70 21.26 -5.74
C ILE A 234 -19.21 21.30 -6.10
N PRO A 235 -18.82 21.91 -7.23
CA PRO A 235 -17.42 22.00 -7.59
C PRO A 235 -16.71 22.98 -6.64
N LEU A 236 -15.64 22.52 -6.00
CA LEU A 236 -14.79 23.36 -5.15
C LEU A 236 -13.35 23.38 -5.71
N PRO A 237 -12.58 24.46 -5.50
CA PRO A 237 -11.18 24.50 -5.90
C PRO A 237 -10.35 23.44 -5.16
N ALA A 238 -9.37 22.85 -5.88
CA ALA A 238 -8.45 21.85 -5.35
C ALA A 238 -7.78 22.28 -4.04
N SER A 239 -7.54 23.59 -3.84
CA SER A 239 -6.93 24.15 -2.62
C SER A 239 -7.77 23.97 -1.34
N LEU A 240 -9.08 23.71 -1.44
CA LEU A 240 -9.92 23.34 -0.29
C LEU A 240 -9.79 21.87 0.08
N TYR A 241 -9.47 21.05 -0.91
CA TYR A 241 -9.12 19.64 -0.78
C TYR A 241 -7.62 19.44 -0.56
N ASP A 242 -6.81 20.52 -0.52
CA ASP A 242 -5.40 20.46 -0.13
C ASP A 242 -5.31 20.00 1.33
N HIS A 243 -5.10 18.69 1.46
CA HIS A 243 -4.93 17.90 2.67
C HIS A 243 -3.62 18.26 3.37
N ARG A 244 -3.46 19.52 3.79
CA ARG A 244 -2.44 19.93 4.78
C ARG A 244 -2.82 19.48 6.19
N GLU A 245 -3.13 18.20 6.37
CA GLU A 245 -3.23 17.53 7.68
C GLU A 245 -1.86 17.04 8.16
N HIS A 246 -0.93 16.76 7.25
CA HIS A 246 0.45 16.40 7.57
C HIS A 246 1.09 17.45 8.49
N SER A 247 1.15 18.72 8.06
CA SER A 247 1.80 19.80 8.82
C SER A 247 1.18 20.12 10.19
N ALA A 248 -0.10 19.80 10.44
CA ALA A 248 -0.75 20.10 11.73
C ALA A 248 -0.58 18.94 12.73
N LEU A 249 -0.70 17.69 12.27
CA LEU A 249 -0.40 16.51 13.09
C LEU A 249 1.10 16.42 13.38
N GLU A 250 1.95 16.75 12.40
CA GLU A 250 3.40 16.88 12.59
C GLU A 250 3.72 17.99 13.59
N MET A 251 3.19 19.20 13.41
CA MET A 251 3.44 20.30 14.35
C MET A 251 2.94 19.97 15.77
N TRP A 252 1.85 19.21 15.91
CA TRP A 252 1.34 18.81 17.21
C TRP A 252 2.15 17.68 17.87
N ALA A 253 2.62 16.71 17.07
CA ALA A 253 3.55 15.67 17.52
C ALA A 253 4.94 16.27 17.85
N SER A 254 5.43 17.22 17.06
CA SER A 254 6.68 17.96 17.30
C SER A 254 6.60 18.83 18.55
N ASN A 255 5.45 19.47 18.82
CA ASN A 255 5.25 20.27 20.02
C ASN A 255 4.96 19.43 21.28
N ASN A 256 4.59 18.15 21.14
CA ASN A 256 4.26 17.26 22.25
C ASN A 256 4.86 15.86 22.04
N PRO A 257 6.19 15.74 21.96
CA PRO A 257 6.86 14.51 21.54
C PRO A 257 6.68 13.34 22.52
N HIS A 258 6.26 13.61 23.77
CA HIS A 258 6.13 12.62 24.83
C HIS A 258 4.76 11.93 24.90
N VAL A 259 3.82 12.26 24.01
CA VAL A 259 2.46 11.70 24.04
C VAL A 259 2.31 10.59 22.99
N PRO A 260 2.19 9.30 23.41
CA PRO A 260 2.12 8.15 22.50
C PRO A 260 0.95 8.24 21.51
N GLU A 261 -0.20 8.74 21.95
CA GLU A 261 -1.42 8.81 21.13
C GLU A 261 -1.23 9.73 19.91
N PHE A 262 -0.38 10.74 19.97
CA PHE A 262 -0.16 11.64 18.84
C PHE A 262 0.66 10.97 17.74
N HIS A 263 1.71 10.25 18.13
CA HIS A 263 2.49 9.43 17.19
C HIS A 263 1.62 8.33 16.57
N TYR A 264 0.73 7.70 17.35
CA TYR A 264 -0.22 6.70 16.85
C TYR A 264 -1.21 7.28 15.82
N GLN A 265 -1.79 8.45 16.07
CA GLN A 265 -2.74 9.09 15.15
C GLN A 265 -2.04 9.58 13.87
N LEU A 266 -0.82 10.13 13.99
CA LEU A 266 0.00 10.50 12.84
C LEU A 266 0.37 9.27 12.01
N ALA A 267 0.75 8.16 12.65
CA ALA A 267 1.04 6.89 11.97
C ALA A 267 -0.17 6.35 11.21
N LEU A 268 -1.37 6.37 11.80
CA LEU A 268 -2.60 5.99 11.09
C LEU A 268 -2.85 6.85 9.86
N PHE A 269 -2.69 8.17 9.99
CA PHE A 269 -2.86 9.10 8.88
C PHE A 269 -1.86 8.79 7.76
N LEU A 270 -0.58 8.65 8.08
CA LEU A 270 0.49 8.29 7.13
C LEU A 270 0.21 6.94 6.44
N SER A 271 -0.28 5.95 7.18
CA SER A 271 -0.68 4.65 6.66
C SER A 271 -1.84 4.74 5.66
N GLU A 272 -2.85 5.57 5.96
CA GLU A 272 -3.99 5.80 5.04
C GLU A 272 -3.57 6.52 3.76
N GLN A 273 -2.55 7.39 3.83
CA GLN A 273 -1.98 8.08 2.67
C GLN A 273 -0.99 7.22 1.86
N GLY A 274 -0.58 6.05 2.38
CA GLY A 274 0.36 5.15 1.72
C GLY A 274 1.84 5.38 2.04
N TYR A 275 2.17 6.34 2.93
CA TYR A 275 3.53 6.58 3.42
C TYR A 275 3.91 5.54 4.50
N LEU A 276 4.17 4.32 4.05
CA LEU A 276 4.32 3.15 4.93
C LEU A 276 5.55 3.22 5.84
N ASP A 277 6.70 3.66 5.32
CA ASP A 277 7.94 3.77 6.09
C ASP A 277 7.80 4.75 7.28
N GLU A 278 7.29 5.95 7.02
CA GLU A 278 7.08 6.97 8.04
C GLU A 278 6.00 6.53 9.04
N SER A 279 4.94 5.89 8.56
CA SER A 279 3.91 5.29 9.40
C SER A 279 4.49 4.25 10.36
N ILE A 280 5.31 3.32 9.87
CA ILE A 280 5.97 2.29 10.67
C ILE A 280 6.84 2.94 11.75
N GLN A 281 7.62 3.96 11.39
CA GLN A 281 8.46 4.67 12.34
C GLN A 281 7.61 5.36 13.42
N LYS A 282 6.49 6.00 13.06
CA LYS A 282 5.62 6.66 14.04
C LYS A 282 4.87 5.68 14.95
N PHE A 283 4.52 4.49 14.47
CA PHE A 283 4.03 3.43 15.35
C PHE A 283 5.10 2.95 16.34
N LYS A 284 6.37 2.86 15.92
CA LYS A 284 7.49 2.54 16.82
C LYS A 284 7.73 3.64 17.85
N ASP A 285 7.69 4.90 17.42
CA ASP A 285 7.81 6.06 18.32
C ASP A 285 6.70 5.99 19.40
N ALA A 286 5.45 5.69 19.01
CA ALA A 286 4.36 5.51 19.96
C ALA A 286 4.62 4.37 20.96
N LEU A 287 5.13 3.22 20.50
CA LEU A 287 5.44 2.07 21.36
C LEU A 287 6.66 2.30 22.25
N SER A 288 7.61 3.16 21.85
CA SER A 288 8.74 3.53 22.69
C SER A 288 8.33 4.38 23.91
N LEU A 289 7.19 5.08 23.81
CA LEU A 289 6.64 5.91 24.87
C LEU A 289 5.61 5.16 25.73
N ASP A 290 4.86 4.25 25.12
CA ASP A 290 3.93 3.34 25.80
C ASP A 290 4.07 1.95 25.21
N GLU A 291 4.92 1.13 25.84
CA GLU A 291 5.18 -0.24 25.40
C GLU A 291 3.88 -1.04 25.34
N ASN A 292 2.90 -0.77 26.21
CA ASN A 292 1.63 -1.51 26.30
C ASN A 292 0.54 -1.01 25.34
N HIS A 293 0.85 -0.11 24.40
CA HIS A 293 -0.13 0.41 23.44
C HIS A 293 -0.57 -0.66 22.43
N THR A 294 -1.54 -1.49 22.82
CA THR A 294 -1.98 -2.68 22.07
C THR A 294 -2.49 -2.33 20.68
N LYS A 295 -3.14 -1.17 20.52
CA LYS A 295 -3.68 -0.73 19.23
C LYS A 295 -2.56 -0.32 18.27
N ALA A 296 -1.55 0.40 18.75
CA ALA A 296 -0.37 0.75 17.95
C ALA A 296 0.37 -0.52 17.51
N ARG A 297 0.51 -1.50 18.41
CA ARG A 297 1.17 -2.78 18.10
C ARG A 297 0.42 -3.57 17.02
N ILE A 298 -0.89 -3.74 17.17
CA ILE A 298 -1.73 -4.39 16.14
C ILE A 298 -1.63 -3.67 14.79
N LYS A 299 -1.68 -2.33 14.78
CA LYS A 299 -1.58 -1.53 13.56
C LYS A 299 -0.20 -1.58 12.91
N LEU A 300 0.87 -1.65 13.71
CA LEU A 300 2.23 -1.90 13.23
C LEU A 300 2.34 -3.27 12.55
N GLY A 301 1.74 -4.32 13.12
CA GLY A 301 1.70 -5.64 12.49
C GLY A 301 1.04 -5.60 11.11
N TYR A 302 -0.07 -4.90 10.99
CA TYR A 302 -0.69 -4.67 9.68
C TYR A 302 0.16 -3.81 8.75
N ALA A 303 0.87 -2.80 9.26
CA ALA A 303 1.77 -1.96 8.48
C ALA A 303 2.96 -2.77 7.93
N TYR A 304 3.44 -3.78 8.66
CA TYR A 304 4.45 -4.75 8.17
C TYR A 304 3.90 -5.76 7.16
N CYS A 305 2.59 -6.07 7.17
CA CYS A 305 1.94 -6.86 6.11
C CYS A 305 1.66 -6.06 4.83
N LEU A 306 1.22 -4.80 4.99
CA LEU A 306 1.54 -3.74 4.02
C LEU A 306 3.07 -3.64 3.94
N ASP A 307 3.76 -2.85 3.14
CA ASP A 307 5.24 -2.95 3.05
C ASP A 307 5.88 -4.28 2.56
N GLY A 308 5.65 -5.46 3.16
CA GLY A 308 6.12 -6.78 2.72
C GLY A 308 6.98 -7.53 3.75
N GLN A 309 7.08 -7.01 4.98
CA GLN A 309 7.92 -7.57 6.05
C GLN A 309 7.18 -8.68 6.82
N TYR A 310 6.87 -9.79 6.14
CA TYR A 310 6.02 -10.86 6.67
C TYR A 310 6.57 -11.53 7.92
N ASP A 311 7.88 -11.75 8.02
CA ASP A 311 8.49 -12.36 9.21
C ASP A 311 8.28 -11.49 10.46
N ARG A 312 8.52 -10.18 10.34
CA ARG A 312 8.28 -9.23 11.45
C ARG A 312 6.79 -9.13 11.81
N ALA A 313 5.92 -9.23 10.81
CA ALA A 313 4.48 -9.26 11.05
C ALA A 313 4.06 -10.53 11.81
N ILE A 314 4.58 -11.70 11.42
CA ILE A 314 4.33 -12.98 12.09
C ILE A 314 4.81 -12.91 13.54
N ASP A 315 6.06 -12.51 13.77
CA ASP A 315 6.65 -12.42 15.12
C ASP A 315 5.80 -11.55 16.05
N LEU A 316 5.39 -10.38 15.55
CA LEU A 316 4.62 -9.42 16.33
C LEU A 316 3.18 -9.91 16.58
N PHE A 317 2.53 -10.56 15.61
CA PHE A 317 1.21 -11.16 15.84
C PHE A 317 1.27 -12.38 16.76
N GLU A 318 2.33 -13.19 16.69
CA GLU A 318 2.53 -14.27 17.65
C GLU A 318 2.76 -13.78 19.06
N GLU A 319 3.53 -12.70 19.24
CA GLU A 319 3.69 -12.04 20.55
C GLU A 319 2.33 -11.60 21.10
N LEU A 320 1.51 -10.95 20.27
CA LEU A 320 0.15 -10.55 20.66
C LEU A 320 -0.70 -11.77 21.09
N VAL A 321 -0.63 -12.89 20.36
CA VAL A 321 -1.31 -14.13 20.73
C VAL A 321 -0.79 -14.70 22.06
N ARG A 322 0.52 -14.66 22.32
CA ARG A 322 1.13 -15.09 23.61
C ARG A 322 0.64 -14.23 24.78
N THR A 323 0.34 -12.95 24.55
CA THR A 323 -0.28 -12.06 25.56
C THR A 323 -1.78 -12.27 25.75
N ASN A 324 -2.35 -13.40 25.29
CA ASN A 324 -3.77 -13.76 25.35
C ASN A 324 -4.71 -12.82 24.56
N ILE A 325 -4.21 -12.13 23.53
CA ILE A 325 -5.07 -11.34 22.64
C ILE A 325 -5.80 -12.26 21.68
N THR A 326 -7.14 -12.30 21.77
CA THR A 326 -7.99 -13.27 21.08
C THR A 326 -8.80 -12.68 19.91
N TYR A 327 -8.21 -11.77 19.13
CA TYR A 327 -8.91 -11.19 17.97
C TYR A 327 -8.95 -12.17 16.78
N PRO A 328 -10.14 -12.54 16.25
CA PRO A 328 -10.26 -13.44 15.10
C PRO A 328 -9.46 -12.97 13.88
N ASP A 329 -9.36 -11.65 13.69
CA ASP A 329 -8.65 -11.02 12.58
C ASP A 329 -7.15 -11.33 12.63
N ILE A 330 -6.54 -11.37 13.81
CA ILE A 330 -5.11 -11.69 14.00
C ILE A 330 -4.86 -13.14 13.63
N PHE A 331 -5.69 -14.08 14.10
CA PHE A 331 -5.57 -15.49 13.74
C PHE A 331 -5.80 -15.74 12.24
N CYS A 332 -6.74 -15.02 11.63
CA CYS A 332 -6.94 -15.10 10.18
C CYS A 332 -5.71 -14.57 9.41
N THR A 333 -5.12 -13.47 9.89
CA THR A 333 -3.91 -12.87 9.32
C THR A 333 -2.71 -13.82 9.42
N LEU A 334 -2.43 -14.35 10.61
CA LEU A 334 -1.38 -15.36 10.81
C LEU A 334 -1.60 -16.59 9.94
N GLY A 335 -2.86 -17.02 9.81
CA GLY A 335 -3.27 -18.11 8.94
C GLY A 335 -2.86 -17.89 7.48
N ILE A 336 -3.12 -16.69 6.97
CA ILE A 336 -2.75 -16.25 5.62
C ILE A 336 -1.22 -16.13 5.48
N LEU A 337 -0.54 -15.50 6.44
CA LEU A 337 0.91 -15.30 6.38
C LEU A 337 1.69 -16.62 6.40
N TYR A 338 1.26 -17.59 7.21
CA TYR A 338 1.88 -18.91 7.23
C TYR A 338 1.64 -19.71 5.95
N ASP A 339 0.45 -19.61 5.37
CA ASP A 339 0.15 -20.20 4.06
C ASP A 339 1.01 -19.58 2.95
N LEU A 340 1.21 -18.26 2.95
CA LEU A 340 2.11 -17.56 2.02
C LEU A 340 3.57 -18.04 2.16
N LYS A 341 4.02 -18.39 3.37
CA LYS A 341 5.34 -18.99 3.61
C LYS A 341 5.44 -20.48 3.26
N GLY A 342 4.35 -21.09 2.78
CA GLY A 342 4.29 -22.53 2.48
C GLY A 342 4.06 -23.43 3.69
N ASP A 343 3.92 -22.89 4.92
CA ASP A 343 3.54 -23.67 6.11
C ASP A 343 2.01 -23.74 6.23
N GLN A 344 1.43 -24.50 5.32
CA GLN A 344 -0.02 -24.71 5.22
C GLN A 344 -0.61 -25.33 6.50
N ARG A 345 0.19 -26.11 7.24
CA ARG A 345 -0.25 -26.78 8.49
C ARG A 345 -0.49 -25.77 9.61
N ARG A 346 0.47 -24.86 9.84
CA ARG A 346 0.29 -23.76 10.80
C ARG A 346 -0.78 -22.80 10.33
N GLY A 347 -0.79 -22.47 9.03
CA GLY A 347 -1.82 -21.63 8.40
C GLY A 347 -3.23 -22.10 8.73
N LEU A 348 -3.52 -23.38 8.47
CA LEU A 348 -4.83 -23.99 8.76
C LEU A 348 -5.15 -24.04 10.26
N THR A 349 -4.14 -24.20 11.12
CA THR A 349 -4.33 -24.20 12.58
C THR A 349 -4.82 -22.83 13.07
N HIS A 350 -4.20 -21.75 12.62
CA HIS A 350 -4.63 -20.40 12.97
C HIS A 350 -5.99 -20.04 12.35
N LEU A 351 -6.26 -20.45 11.11
CA LEU A 351 -7.57 -20.24 10.47
C LEU A 351 -8.70 -20.97 11.21
N ARG A 352 -8.46 -22.21 11.65
CA ARG A 352 -9.41 -22.94 12.51
C ARG A 352 -9.63 -22.23 13.83
N ARG A 353 -8.59 -21.65 14.43
CA ARG A 353 -8.73 -20.87 15.65
C ARG A 353 -9.56 -19.60 15.44
N ALA A 354 -9.38 -18.91 14.31
CA ALA A 354 -10.21 -17.77 13.93
C ALA A 354 -11.69 -18.16 13.81
N LEU A 355 -11.98 -19.31 13.19
CA LEU A 355 -13.33 -19.84 13.05
C LEU A 355 -13.94 -20.36 14.35
N GLN A 356 -13.13 -20.86 15.29
CA GLN A 356 -13.61 -21.17 16.64
C GLN A 356 -14.05 -19.91 17.39
N LEU A 357 -13.30 -18.82 17.26
CA LEU A 357 -13.62 -17.54 17.90
C LEU A 357 -14.82 -16.85 17.24
N ASN A 358 -14.93 -16.96 15.91
CA ASN A 358 -16.07 -16.45 15.16
C ASN A 358 -16.42 -17.39 13.99
N PRO A 359 -17.38 -18.31 14.17
CA PRO A 359 -17.78 -19.27 13.14
C PRO A 359 -18.37 -18.64 11.88
N ARG A 360 -18.85 -17.38 11.98
CA ARG A 360 -19.39 -16.60 10.85
C ARG A 360 -18.34 -15.69 10.20
N TYR A 361 -17.06 -15.83 10.56
CA TYR A 361 -16.00 -15.01 9.99
C TYR A 361 -15.67 -15.43 8.56
N ARG A 362 -16.31 -14.77 7.61
CA ARG A 362 -16.29 -15.13 6.19
C ARG A 362 -14.88 -15.20 5.60
N ASP A 363 -13.98 -14.29 6.00
CA ASP A 363 -12.62 -14.25 5.48
C ASP A 363 -11.79 -15.47 5.92
N ALA A 364 -11.96 -15.88 7.17
CA ALA A 364 -11.34 -17.11 7.68
C ALA A 364 -11.95 -18.37 7.04
N GLN A 365 -13.25 -18.37 6.71
CA GLN A 365 -13.90 -19.49 6.02
C GLN A 365 -13.33 -19.67 4.60
N ILE A 366 -13.23 -18.57 3.85
CA ILE A 366 -12.69 -18.57 2.48
C ILE A 366 -11.21 -19.01 2.52
N SER A 367 -10.41 -18.37 3.37
CA SER A 367 -8.97 -18.67 3.45
C SER A 367 -8.73 -20.12 3.87
N ALA A 368 -9.49 -20.65 4.84
CA ALA A 368 -9.38 -22.05 5.24
C ALA A 368 -9.74 -23.02 4.11
N ALA A 369 -10.79 -22.70 3.33
CA ALA A 369 -11.20 -23.52 2.21
C ALA A 369 -10.13 -23.52 1.10
N THR A 370 -9.53 -22.37 0.78
CA THR A 370 -8.43 -22.25 -0.19
C THR A 370 -7.19 -23.04 0.22
N VAL A 371 -6.82 -23.00 1.50
CA VAL A 371 -5.71 -23.81 2.03
C VAL A 371 -6.03 -25.31 1.94
N MET A 372 -7.26 -25.72 2.28
CA MET A 372 -7.67 -27.13 2.20
C MET A 372 -7.73 -27.67 0.77
N GLU A 373 -8.15 -26.85 -0.19
CA GLU A 373 -8.16 -27.20 -1.62
C GLU A 373 -6.73 -27.46 -2.14
N ARG A 374 -5.75 -26.66 -1.71
CA ARG A 374 -4.33 -26.89 -2.04
C ARG A 374 -3.73 -28.14 -1.40
N ILE A 375 -4.12 -28.48 -0.16
CA ILE A 375 -3.62 -29.66 0.54
C ILE A 375 -4.25 -30.96 0.03
N SER A 376 -5.51 -30.93 -0.42
CA SER A 376 -6.26 -32.12 -0.80
C SER A 376 -7.29 -31.83 -1.90
N PRO A 377 -6.85 -31.67 -3.15
CA PRO A 377 -7.72 -31.31 -4.28
C PRO A 377 -8.85 -32.34 -4.52
N ASP A 378 -8.64 -33.62 -4.19
CA ASP A 378 -9.59 -34.71 -4.49
C ASP A 378 -10.72 -34.89 -3.45
N ARG A 379 -10.67 -34.18 -2.31
CA ARG A 379 -11.58 -34.45 -1.17
C ARG A 379 -12.50 -33.29 -0.78
N VAL A 380 -12.41 -32.14 -1.45
CA VAL A 380 -13.10 -30.92 -1.01
C VAL A 380 -13.89 -30.30 -2.16
N ALA A 381 -15.19 -30.05 -1.95
CA ALA A 381 -16.00 -29.29 -2.90
C ALA A 381 -15.41 -27.87 -3.06
N PRO A 382 -15.34 -27.31 -4.29
CA PRO A 382 -14.73 -26.01 -4.54
C PRO A 382 -15.36 -24.92 -3.67
N ALA A 383 -14.51 -24.08 -3.07
CA ALA A 383 -14.96 -23.03 -2.16
C ALA A 383 -15.94 -22.07 -2.87
N PRO A 384 -17.06 -21.66 -2.23
CA PRO A 384 -17.99 -20.72 -2.83
C PRO A 384 -17.29 -19.39 -3.12
N ARG A 385 -17.17 -19.05 -4.40
CA ARG A 385 -16.57 -17.80 -4.88
C ARG A 385 -17.50 -16.63 -4.56
N PRO A 386 -17.06 -15.60 -3.83
CA PRO A 386 -17.93 -14.49 -3.46
C PRO A 386 -18.22 -13.56 -4.65
N GLU A 387 -19.49 -13.21 -4.89
CA GLU A 387 -19.94 -12.25 -5.92
C GLU A 387 -19.50 -10.79 -5.68
N ARG A 388 -19.00 -10.47 -4.48
CA ARG A 388 -18.34 -9.19 -4.14
C ARG A 388 -17.31 -9.44 -3.02
N PRO A 389 -16.08 -8.90 -3.12
CA PRO A 389 -15.11 -9.00 -2.03
C PRO A 389 -15.56 -8.14 -0.83
N PRO A 390 -15.89 -8.70 0.35
CA PRO A 390 -16.46 -7.91 1.43
C PRO A 390 -15.47 -7.71 2.59
N LEU A 391 -14.72 -6.60 2.51
CA LEU A 391 -14.68 -5.55 3.55
C LEU A 391 -14.17 -5.88 4.98
N SER A 392 -13.01 -6.52 5.12
CA SER A 392 -12.07 -6.32 6.26
C SER A 392 -10.77 -5.58 5.86
N SER A 393 -10.85 -4.84 4.75
CA SER A 393 -10.28 -3.52 4.43
C SER A 393 -8.91 -3.00 4.93
N ILE A 394 -8.00 -3.82 5.48
CA ILE A 394 -6.56 -3.43 5.57
C ILE A 394 -5.67 -4.53 5.00
N LEU A 395 -5.96 -5.80 5.29
CA LEU A 395 -5.28 -6.92 4.63
C LEU A 395 -5.92 -7.30 3.30
N PHE A 396 -7.24 -7.17 3.14
CA PHE A 396 -7.92 -7.65 1.93
C PHE A 396 -7.56 -6.88 0.65
N ARG A 397 -7.12 -5.62 0.74
CA ARG A 397 -6.66 -4.86 -0.44
C ARG A 397 -5.24 -5.25 -0.89
N LYS A 398 -4.44 -5.86 -0.02
CA LYS A 398 -3.08 -6.33 -0.35
C LYS A 398 -2.98 -7.86 -0.43
N SER A 399 -3.78 -8.62 0.31
CA SER A 399 -3.82 -10.08 0.22
C SER A 399 -4.56 -10.59 -1.01
N CYS A 400 -5.44 -9.82 -1.64
CA CYS A 400 -5.94 -10.14 -2.99
C CYS A 400 -4.92 -9.84 -4.10
N VAL A 401 -3.76 -9.28 -3.76
CA VAL A 401 -2.60 -9.17 -4.64
C VAL A 401 -1.59 -10.31 -4.42
N GLU A 402 -1.76 -11.16 -3.39
CA GLU A 402 -0.86 -12.31 -3.19
C GLU A 402 -1.57 -13.66 -3.10
N LEU A 403 -2.86 -13.75 -2.75
CA LEU A 403 -3.56 -15.05 -2.63
C LEU A 403 -4.31 -15.49 -3.89
N LYS A 404 -3.76 -15.12 -5.06
CA LYS A 404 -3.91 -15.86 -6.33
C LYS A 404 -2.82 -15.45 -7.32
N TYR A 405 -1.57 -15.44 -6.87
CA TYR A 405 -0.41 -15.10 -7.69
C TYR A 405 0.55 -16.27 -7.72
N ASP A 406 0.05 -17.36 -8.26
CA ASP A 406 0.83 -18.10 -9.22
C ASP A 406 -0.13 -18.62 -10.30
N SER A 407 0.34 -18.58 -11.55
CA SER A 407 -0.35 -18.87 -12.82
C SER A 407 -1.37 -17.83 -13.35
N GLU A 408 -0.89 -17.08 -14.36
CA GLU A 408 -1.65 -16.58 -15.52
C GLU A 408 -2.68 -15.43 -15.35
N GLY A 409 -2.26 -14.22 -15.74
CA GLY A 409 -2.87 -13.51 -16.89
C GLY A 409 -4.34 -13.06 -16.87
N THR A 410 -5.07 -13.10 -15.75
CA THR A 410 -6.54 -12.91 -15.80
C THR A 410 -7.09 -11.51 -15.50
N GLN A 411 -6.29 -10.57 -15.00
CA GLN A 411 -6.75 -9.18 -14.79
C GLN A 411 -6.45 -8.34 -16.02
N THR A 412 -7.50 -7.74 -16.58
CA THR A 412 -7.35 -6.84 -17.73
C THR A 412 -6.69 -5.53 -17.28
N LEU A 413 -5.90 -4.93 -18.16
CA LEU A 413 -5.27 -3.64 -17.91
C LEU A 413 -6.29 -2.58 -17.43
N GLY A 414 -7.51 -2.58 -18.00
CA GLY A 414 -8.57 -1.67 -17.61
C GLY A 414 -9.07 -1.82 -16.17
N GLU A 415 -9.07 -3.03 -15.61
CA GLU A 415 -9.42 -3.26 -14.20
C GLU A 415 -8.34 -2.72 -13.26
N LEU A 416 -7.08 -2.87 -13.66
CA LEU A 416 -5.94 -2.38 -12.89
C LEU A 416 -5.84 -0.85 -12.93
N GLU A 417 -6.04 -0.25 -14.09
CA GLU A 417 -6.08 1.21 -14.23
C GLU A 417 -7.22 1.82 -13.43
N GLU A 418 -8.39 1.16 -13.38
CA GLU A 418 -9.49 1.59 -12.52
C GLU A 418 -9.14 1.48 -11.04
N ALA A 419 -8.43 0.41 -10.65
CA ALA A 419 -7.94 0.25 -9.28
C ALA A 419 -6.93 1.33 -8.90
N VAL A 420 -6.04 1.72 -9.83
CA VAL A 420 -5.09 2.84 -9.69
C VAL A 420 -5.84 4.17 -9.60
N ARG A 421 -6.83 4.43 -10.45
CA ARG A 421 -7.66 5.65 -10.36
C ARG A 421 -8.33 5.80 -9.00
N GLN A 422 -8.84 4.70 -8.45
CA GLN A 422 -9.48 4.69 -7.15
C GLN A 422 -8.49 4.79 -5.98
N ASN A 423 -7.25 4.35 -6.17
CA ASN A 423 -6.24 4.26 -5.11
C ASN A 423 -4.83 4.58 -5.65
N PRO A 424 -4.56 5.85 -6.02
CA PRO A 424 -3.37 6.21 -6.79
C PRO A 424 -2.06 6.15 -6.00
N HIS A 425 -2.12 6.00 -4.67
CA HIS A 425 -0.94 6.02 -3.79
C HIS A 425 -0.38 4.63 -3.47
N TYR A 426 -0.94 3.55 -4.05
CA TYR A 426 -0.46 2.20 -3.82
C TYR A 426 0.59 1.81 -4.86
N ALA A 427 1.86 1.77 -4.45
CA ALA A 427 2.98 1.38 -5.29
C ALA A 427 2.77 0.04 -6.03
N ASP A 428 2.18 -0.94 -5.34
CA ASP A 428 1.88 -2.25 -5.88
C ASP A 428 0.89 -2.23 -7.07
N LEU A 429 -0.13 -1.35 -7.04
CA LEU A 429 -1.07 -1.25 -8.16
C LEU A 429 -0.38 -0.71 -9.41
N HIS A 430 0.51 0.27 -9.25
CA HIS A 430 1.34 0.78 -10.33
C HIS A 430 2.32 -0.28 -10.85
N TYR A 431 2.92 -1.08 -9.98
CA TYR A 431 3.76 -2.22 -10.37
C TYR A 431 2.99 -3.25 -11.21
N ARG A 432 1.74 -3.56 -10.84
CA ARG A 432 0.91 -4.53 -11.58
C ARG A 432 0.43 -4.00 -12.92
N VAL A 433 0.09 -2.70 -13.00
CA VAL A 433 -0.16 -2.02 -14.27
C VAL A 433 1.09 -2.04 -15.15
N ALA A 434 2.27 -1.77 -14.57
CA ALA A 434 3.54 -1.82 -15.27
C ALA A 434 3.82 -3.20 -15.87
N ASN A 435 3.63 -4.27 -15.09
CA ASN A 435 3.75 -5.64 -15.59
C ASN A 435 2.78 -5.94 -16.74
N ARG A 436 1.53 -5.45 -16.69
CA ARG A 436 0.59 -5.64 -17.81
C ARG A 436 0.99 -4.86 -19.06
N HIS A 437 1.55 -3.67 -18.92
CA HIS A 437 2.11 -2.95 -20.05
C HIS A 437 3.34 -3.66 -20.63
N ALA A 438 4.20 -4.22 -19.77
CA ALA A 438 5.35 -5.01 -20.18
C ALA A 438 4.93 -6.29 -20.92
N ASP A 439 3.97 -7.04 -20.39
CA ASP A 439 3.39 -8.22 -21.05
C ASP A 439 2.78 -7.88 -22.42
N ALA A 440 2.23 -6.67 -22.56
CA ALA A 440 1.68 -6.16 -23.82
C ALA A 440 2.75 -5.55 -24.76
N GLY A 441 4.03 -5.61 -24.41
CA GLY A 441 5.14 -5.03 -25.18
C GLY A 441 5.17 -3.50 -25.21
N SER A 442 4.37 -2.83 -24.37
CA SER A 442 4.30 -1.37 -24.25
C SER A 442 5.34 -0.87 -23.25
N TRP A 443 6.62 -1.01 -23.59
CA TRP A 443 7.75 -0.77 -22.69
C TRP A 443 7.76 0.64 -22.09
N GLU A 444 7.52 1.69 -22.88
CA GLU A 444 7.47 3.08 -22.39
C GLU A 444 6.42 3.30 -21.30
N ALA A 445 5.21 2.74 -21.49
CA ALA A 445 4.14 2.84 -20.50
C ALA A 445 4.46 2.03 -19.23
N ALA A 446 5.12 0.88 -19.40
CA ALA A 446 5.60 0.06 -18.29
C ALA A 446 6.66 0.81 -17.46
N LEU A 447 7.64 1.45 -18.10
CA LEU A 447 8.66 2.27 -17.42
C LEU A 447 8.02 3.37 -16.56
N VAL A 448 7.08 4.13 -17.12
CA VAL A 448 6.37 5.20 -16.38
C VAL A 448 5.64 4.65 -15.14
N SER A 449 4.99 3.50 -15.27
CA SER A 449 4.27 2.87 -14.16
C SER A 449 5.21 2.26 -13.12
N PHE A 450 6.33 1.65 -13.52
CA PHE A 450 7.35 1.18 -12.58
C PHE A 450 8.00 2.34 -11.82
N GLU A 451 8.36 3.43 -12.51
CA GLU A 451 8.86 4.63 -11.85
C GLU A 451 7.84 5.21 -10.87
N GLN A 452 6.55 5.20 -11.22
CA GLN A 452 5.51 5.66 -10.31
C GLN A 452 5.41 4.77 -9.08
N ALA A 453 5.54 3.44 -9.23
CA ALA A 453 5.62 2.50 -8.12
C ALA A 453 6.82 2.80 -7.21
N ILE A 454 7.99 3.08 -7.80
CA ILE A 454 9.22 3.42 -7.07
C ILE A 454 9.13 4.79 -6.40
N ARG A 455 8.50 5.78 -7.03
CA ARG A 455 8.25 7.11 -6.44
C ARG A 455 7.39 7.00 -5.17
N LEU A 456 6.43 6.09 -5.17
CA LEU A 456 5.54 5.84 -4.04
C LEU A 456 6.20 4.96 -2.95
N ASN A 457 7.03 3.99 -3.35
CA ASN A 457 7.84 3.18 -2.44
C ASN A 457 9.28 3.02 -2.99
N PRO A 458 10.23 3.85 -2.52
CA PRO A 458 11.61 3.81 -3.01
C PRO A 458 12.36 2.51 -2.73
N ARG A 459 11.89 1.69 -1.78
CA ARG A 459 12.51 0.41 -1.39
C ARG A 459 11.81 -0.80 -2.00
N TYR A 460 10.90 -0.60 -2.95
CA TYR A 460 10.13 -1.70 -3.52
C TYR A 460 10.97 -2.53 -4.50
N THR A 461 11.57 -3.61 -3.98
CA THR A 461 12.51 -4.47 -4.71
C THR A 461 11.96 -4.95 -6.04
N PHE A 462 10.74 -5.49 -6.08
CA PHE A 462 10.12 -6.01 -7.31
C PHE A 462 9.90 -4.93 -8.38
N ALA A 463 9.60 -3.69 -7.99
CA ALA A 463 9.45 -2.60 -8.95
C ALA A 463 10.80 -2.16 -9.54
N HIS A 464 11.88 -2.19 -8.76
CA HIS A 464 13.24 -1.96 -9.27
C HIS A 464 13.69 -3.08 -10.23
N VAL A 465 13.36 -4.34 -9.92
CA VAL A 465 13.63 -5.48 -10.80
C VAL A 465 12.85 -5.35 -12.11
N GLY A 466 11.53 -5.13 -12.03
CA GLY A 466 10.68 -4.96 -13.21
C GLY A 466 11.07 -3.75 -14.07
N LEU A 467 11.48 -2.64 -13.43
CA LEU A 467 12.04 -1.48 -14.13
C LEU A 467 13.32 -1.87 -14.88
N GLY A 468 14.26 -2.56 -14.23
CA GLY A 468 15.52 -2.96 -14.85
C GLY A 468 15.34 -3.95 -16.00
N GLN A 469 14.42 -4.90 -15.87
CA GLN A 469 14.07 -5.82 -16.96
C GLN A 469 13.46 -5.08 -18.16
N CYS A 470 12.54 -4.14 -17.90
CA CYS A 470 11.94 -3.32 -18.93
C CYS A 470 12.98 -2.41 -19.64
N LEU A 471 13.91 -1.82 -18.86
CA LEU A 471 15.05 -1.06 -19.39
C LEU A 471 15.98 -1.91 -20.24
N ALA A 472 16.22 -3.17 -19.87
CA ALA A 472 16.99 -4.11 -20.66
C ALA A 472 16.27 -4.48 -21.98
N CYS A 473 14.94 -4.57 -22.00
CA CYS A 473 14.17 -4.77 -23.22
C CYS A 473 14.23 -3.57 -24.20
N VAL A 474 14.52 -2.36 -23.71
CA VAL A 474 14.80 -1.18 -24.54
C VAL A 474 16.31 -0.93 -24.73
N GLU A 475 17.14 -1.93 -24.39
CA GLU A 475 18.60 -1.94 -24.53
C GLU A 475 19.35 -0.86 -23.71
N ASP A 476 18.70 -0.23 -22.72
CA ASP A 476 19.37 0.68 -21.77
C ASP A 476 19.91 -0.09 -20.55
N TYR A 477 20.94 -0.89 -20.82
CA TYR A 477 21.58 -1.73 -19.81
C TYR A 477 22.26 -0.92 -18.69
N ALA A 478 22.64 0.34 -18.95
CA ALA A 478 23.27 1.20 -17.96
C ALA A 478 22.27 1.63 -16.87
N GLN A 479 21.07 2.04 -17.26
CA GLN A 479 20.00 2.35 -16.29
C GLN A 479 19.45 1.07 -15.64
N ALA A 480 19.39 -0.05 -16.38
CA ALA A 480 18.99 -1.34 -15.82
C ALA A 480 19.89 -1.77 -14.65
N LEU A 481 21.21 -1.62 -14.80
CA LEU A 481 22.17 -1.87 -13.71
C LEU A 481 21.90 -0.99 -12.48
N ALA A 482 21.62 0.29 -12.67
CA ALA A 482 21.34 1.21 -11.55
C ALA A 482 20.06 0.82 -10.79
N ALA A 483 19.02 0.34 -11.50
CA ALA A 483 17.81 -0.19 -10.88
C ALA A 483 18.10 -1.48 -10.08
N TYR A 484 18.89 -2.39 -10.65
CA TYR A 484 19.29 -3.63 -9.98
C TYR A 484 20.20 -3.41 -8.76
N ASP A 485 21.07 -2.40 -8.78
CA ASP A 485 21.85 -2.01 -7.61
C ASP A 485 20.95 -1.60 -6.43
N ARG A 486 19.82 -0.93 -6.71
CA ARG A 486 18.80 -0.62 -5.69
C ARG A 486 18.07 -1.87 -5.20
N ALA A 487 17.75 -2.81 -6.09
CA ALA A 487 17.14 -4.08 -5.70
C ALA A 487 18.06 -4.91 -4.80
N ILE A 488 19.36 -5.01 -5.14
CA ILE A 488 20.36 -5.78 -4.39
C ILE A 488 20.60 -5.20 -2.99
N GLN A 489 20.50 -3.88 -2.80
CA GLN A 489 20.57 -3.28 -1.45
C GLN A 489 19.51 -3.86 -0.50
N THR A 490 18.37 -4.30 -1.03
CA THR A 490 17.27 -4.88 -0.25
C THR A 490 17.29 -6.41 -0.22
N ALA A 491 17.82 -7.07 -1.27
CA ALA A 491 17.88 -8.52 -1.40
C ALA A 491 19.27 -8.98 -1.88
N PRO A 492 20.33 -8.83 -1.05
CA PRO A 492 21.70 -9.04 -1.47
C PRO A 492 22.05 -10.50 -1.79
N GLU A 493 21.31 -11.45 -1.23
CA GLU A 493 21.52 -12.89 -1.41
C GLU A 493 20.65 -13.49 -2.52
N ASN A 494 19.92 -12.68 -3.30
CA ASN A 494 19.10 -13.19 -4.40
C ASN A 494 19.99 -13.51 -5.63
N PRO A 495 20.14 -14.79 -6.02
CA PRO A 495 20.99 -15.20 -7.13
C PRO A 495 20.54 -14.65 -8.49
N ASP A 496 19.24 -14.48 -8.72
CA ASP A 496 18.69 -14.01 -10.00
C ASP A 496 19.10 -12.57 -10.29
N LEU A 497 19.17 -11.72 -9.25
CA LEU A 497 19.59 -10.33 -9.39
C LEU A 497 21.04 -10.22 -9.86
N HIS A 498 21.93 -11.06 -9.32
CA HIS A 498 23.33 -11.07 -9.72
C HIS A 498 23.51 -11.71 -11.10
N TYR A 499 22.69 -12.70 -11.45
CA TYR A 499 22.69 -13.27 -12.80
C TYR A 499 22.31 -12.22 -13.86
N ASP A 500 21.20 -11.50 -13.65
CA ASP A 500 20.75 -10.44 -14.57
C ASP A 500 21.76 -9.30 -14.68
N GLN A 501 22.40 -8.89 -13.57
CA GLN A 501 23.53 -7.94 -13.63
C GLN A 501 24.68 -8.47 -14.50
N GLY A 502 24.96 -9.78 -14.42
CA GLY A 502 25.93 -10.44 -15.29
C GLY A 502 25.55 -10.32 -16.77
N VAL A 503 24.28 -10.56 -17.11
CA VAL A 503 23.74 -10.39 -18.47
C VAL A 503 23.85 -8.94 -18.95
N PHE A 504 23.51 -7.95 -18.11
CA PHE A 504 23.62 -6.55 -18.49
C PHE A 504 25.07 -6.11 -18.71
N HIS A 505 26.00 -6.55 -17.85
CA HIS A 505 27.43 -6.29 -18.05
C HIS A 505 27.96 -6.98 -19.32
N TYR A 506 27.46 -8.16 -19.66
CA TYR A 506 27.80 -8.87 -20.89
C TYR A 506 27.38 -8.08 -22.14
N HIS A 507 26.15 -7.59 -22.19
CA HIS A 507 25.67 -6.74 -23.30
C HIS A 507 26.41 -5.39 -23.41
N LEU A 508 26.93 -4.88 -22.29
CA LEU A 508 27.79 -3.69 -22.26
C LEU A 508 29.26 -3.98 -22.65
N GLY A 509 29.61 -5.23 -22.99
CA GLY A 509 30.99 -5.65 -23.31
C GLY A 509 31.93 -5.71 -22.10
N GLN A 510 31.41 -5.66 -20.88
CA GLN A 510 32.19 -5.66 -19.63
C GLN A 510 32.37 -7.10 -19.11
N LEU A 511 33.08 -7.92 -19.89
CA LEU A 511 33.19 -9.37 -19.68
C LEU A 511 33.71 -9.77 -18.29
N ASP A 512 34.71 -9.07 -17.75
CA ASP A 512 35.23 -9.35 -16.40
C ASP A 512 34.17 -9.17 -15.29
N ARG A 513 33.37 -8.09 -15.39
CA ARG A 513 32.30 -7.81 -14.43
C ARG A 513 31.13 -8.77 -14.60
N ALA A 514 30.81 -9.13 -15.85
CA ALA A 514 29.78 -10.10 -16.14
C ALA A 514 30.08 -11.45 -15.47
N LEU A 515 31.34 -11.91 -15.59
CA LEU A 515 31.78 -13.16 -14.99
C LEU A 515 31.80 -13.15 -13.47
N ASP A 516 32.30 -12.09 -12.84
CA ASP A 516 32.27 -11.98 -11.38
C ASP A 516 30.82 -12.10 -10.85
N LYS A 517 29.87 -11.46 -11.54
CA LYS A 517 28.45 -11.51 -11.20
C LYS A 517 27.83 -12.88 -11.43
N PHE A 518 28.12 -13.53 -12.56
CA PHE A 518 27.67 -14.90 -12.81
C PHE A 518 28.27 -15.90 -11.80
N GLU A 519 29.54 -15.79 -11.45
CA GLU A 519 30.19 -16.63 -10.44
C GLU A 519 29.61 -16.38 -9.05
N HIS A 520 29.25 -15.13 -8.73
CA HIS A 520 28.56 -14.80 -7.49
C HIS A 520 27.16 -15.41 -7.43
N ALA A 521 26.36 -15.29 -8.49
CA ALA A 521 25.05 -15.94 -8.61
C ALA A 521 25.16 -17.47 -8.46
N TYR A 522 26.17 -18.08 -9.11
CA TYR A 522 26.43 -19.52 -9.03
C TYR A 522 26.77 -19.97 -7.60
N ARG A 523 27.59 -19.19 -6.88
CA ARG A 523 27.92 -19.47 -5.47
C ARG A 523 26.71 -19.42 -4.55
N LEU A 524 25.78 -18.50 -4.80
CA LEU A 524 24.56 -18.36 -4.01
C LEU A 524 23.59 -19.51 -4.23
N HIS A 525 23.37 -19.93 -5.49
CA HIS A 525 22.48 -21.05 -5.78
C HIS A 525 22.88 -21.84 -7.06
N PRO A 526 23.62 -22.96 -6.91
CA PRO A 526 24.14 -23.73 -8.04
C PRO A 526 23.08 -24.33 -8.98
N VAL A 527 21.83 -24.52 -8.50
CA VAL A 527 20.76 -25.18 -9.27
C VAL A 527 20.17 -24.29 -10.36
N ILE A 528 20.19 -22.96 -10.21
CA ILE A 528 19.66 -22.01 -11.22
C ILE A 528 20.45 -22.10 -12.54
N PHE A 529 21.73 -22.50 -12.44
CA PHE A 529 22.61 -22.67 -13.59
C PHE A 529 22.37 -23.97 -14.39
N GLN A 530 21.50 -24.88 -13.93
CA GLN A 530 21.10 -26.04 -14.74
C GLN A 530 20.20 -25.66 -15.92
N GLU A 531 19.45 -24.55 -15.82
CA GLU A 531 18.55 -24.06 -16.88
C GLU A 531 19.13 -22.84 -17.63
N ASN A 532 19.91 -21.99 -16.95
CA ASN A 532 20.40 -20.69 -17.49
C ASN A 532 21.94 -20.60 -17.69
N GLY A 533 22.67 -21.73 -17.62
CA GLY A 533 24.15 -21.73 -17.65
C GLY A 533 24.82 -21.34 -18.98
N ALA A 534 24.04 -21.05 -20.02
CA ALA A 534 24.56 -20.67 -21.34
C ALA A 534 25.38 -19.37 -21.30
N PHE A 535 24.93 -18.33 -20.60
CA PHE A 535 25.62 -17.04 -20.57
C PHE A 535 26.93 -17.04 -19.77
N LEU A 536 27.01 -17.81 -18.69
CA LEU A 536 28.29 -18.01 -17.98
C LEU A 536 29.24 -18.84 -18.84
N ALA A 537 28.77 -19.89 -19.50
CA ALA A 537 29.58 -20.68 -20.42
C ALA A 537 30.06 -19.85 -21.62
N GLU A 538 29.20 -19.00 -22.18
CA GLU A 538 29.51 -18.10 -23.29
C GLU A 538 30.42 -16.95 -22.87
N GLY A 539 30.19 -16.31 -21.72
CA GLY A 539 31.09 -15.30 -21.16
C GLY A 539 32.46 -15.86 -20.82
N LEU A 540 32.53 -17.09 -20.29
CA LEU A 540 33.80 -17.79 -20.08
C LEU A 540 34.46 -18.18 -21.40
N ALA A 541 33.68 -18.51 -22.43
CA ALA A 541 34.17 -18.83 -23.78
C ALA A 541 34.62 -17.58 -24.56
N GLN A 542 33.98 -16.42 -24.34
CA GLN A 542 34.38 -15.16 -24.95
C GLN A 542 35.56 -14.54 -24.23
N ARG A 543 35.59 -14.59 -22.89
CA ARG A 543 36.80 -14.22 -22.13
C ARG A 543 37.95 -15.15 -22.48
N SER A 544 37.72 -16.45 -22.58
CA SER A 544 38.77 -17.37 -23.04
C SER A 544 39.21 -17.02 -24.45
N ALA A 545 38.30 -16.79 -25.39
CA ALA A 545 38.61 -16.39 -26.76
C ALA A 545 39.35 -15.04 -26.80
N GLN A 546 38.97 -14.05 -26.00
CA GLN A 546 39.61 -12.74 -25.94
C GLN A 546 40.98 -12.79 -25.26
N GLU A 547 41.13 -13.55 -24.18
CA GLU A 547 42.43 -13.79 -23.54
C GLU A 547 43.34 -14.61 -24.48
N ILE A 548 42.79 -15.58 -25.22
CA ILE A 548 43.49 -16.33 -26.27
C ILE A 548 43.87 -15.39 -27.42
N GLU A 549 43.00 -14.49 -27.88
CA GLU A 549 43.25 -13.55 -28.98
C GLU A 549 44.24 -12.46 -28.59
N GLN A 550 44.13 -11.85 -27.41
CA GLN A 550 45.11 -10.90 -26.88
C GLN A 550 46.47 -11.55 -26.65
N TRP A 551 46.51 -12.82 -26.25
CA TRP A 551 47.75 -13.55 -26.09
C TRP A 551 48.34 -14.03 -27.42
N MET A 552 47.48 -14.43 -28.37
CA MET A 552 47.88 -14.74 -29.75
C MET A 552 48.35 -13.50 -30.50
N THR A 553 47.84 -12.31 -30.20
CA THR A 553 48.30 -11.06 -30.83
C THR A 553 49.45 -10.41 -30.06
N GLY A 554 49.57 -10.65 -28.76
CA GLY A 554 50.58 -10.06 -27.88
C GLY A 554 51.96 -10.74 -27.92
N ASP A 555 52.05 -12.00 -28.37
CA ASP A 555 53.30 -12.77 -28.43
C ASP A 555 53.42 -13.70 -29.67
N ALA A 556 52.60 -13.56 -30.72
CA ALA A 556 52.81 -14.34 -31.96
C ALA A 556 53.82 -13.67 -32.89
N ALA A 557 55.08 -14.03 -32.71
CA ALA A 557 56.01 -14.16 -33.82
C ALA A 557 57.08 -15.23 -33.55
N ASP A 558 56.72 -16.39 -32.99
CA ASP A 558 57.37 -17.71 -33.21
C ASP A 558 56.95 -18.69 -32.11
N ASP A 559 56.08 -19.65 -32.43
CA ASP A 559 55.93 -20.87 -31.62
C ASP A 559 55.49 -22.00 -32.57
N GLY A 560 56.43 -22.40 -33.44
CA GLY A 560 56.26 -23.42 -34.47
C GLY A 560 56.52 -24.87 -34.02
N ASP A 561 56.53 -25.17 -32.72
CA ASP A 561 56.83 -26.52 -32.23
C ASP A 561 55.88 -26.96 -31.11
N GLY A 562 55.36 -28.20 -31.23
CA GLY A 562 54.35 -28.75 -30.31
C GLY A 562 54.84 -28.87 -28.86
N LEU A 563 56.16 -28.97 -28.66
CA LEU A 563 56.80 -29.00 -27.34
C LEU A 563 56.78 -27.62 -26.63
N THR A 564 56.92 -26.53 -27.38
CA THR A 564 56.92 -25.16 -26.84
C THR A 564 55.52 -24.77 -26.38
N LEU A 565 54.50 -25.15 -27.15
CA LEU A 565 53.09 -24.96 -26.78
C LEU A 565 52.70 -25.80 -25.55
N LYS A 566 53.19 -27.04 -25.45
CA LYS A 566 52.96 -27.91 -24.28
C LYS A 566 53.58 -27.33 -23.00
N THR A 567 54.87 -26.98 -23.03
CA THR A 567 55.56 -26.38 -21.87
C THR A 567 54.97 -25.04 -21.45
N ARG A 568 54.36 -24.30 -22.39
CA ARG A 568 53.59 -23.09 -22.11
C ARG A 568 52.25 -23.42 -21.44
N GLY A 569 51.54 -24.43 -21.93
CA GLY A 569 50.34 -25.00 -21.31
C GLY A 569 50.59 -25.47 -19.86
N ASP A 570 51.70 -26.17 -19.62
CA ASP A 570 52.08 -26.65 -18.28
C ASP A 570 52.34 -25.49 -17.31
N ARG A 571 53.02 -24.43 -17.75
CA ARG A 571 53.21 -23.21 -16.94
C ARG A 571 51.88 -22.55 -16.57
N LEU A 572 50.95 -22.46 -17.52
CA LEU A 572 49.63 -21.89 -17.29
C LEU A 572 48.79 -22.77 -16.35
N PHE A 573 48.90 -24.09 -16.47
CA PHE A 573 48.26 -25.05 -15.59
C PHE A 573 48.74 -24.89 -14.14
N VAL A 574 50.05 -24.74 -13.92
CA VAL A 574 50.64 -24.50 -12.59
C VAL A 574 50.21 -23.15 -12.01
N GLN A 575 50.03 -22.13 -12.85
CA GLN A 575 49.51 -20.82 -12.44
C GLN A 575 48.00 -20.82 -12.14
N GLY A 576 47.30 -21.94 -12.33
CA GLY A 576 45.84 -22.03 -12.15
C GLY A 576 45.03 -21.41 -13.30
N LYS A 577 45.67 -20.99 -14.40
CA LYS A 577 45.03 -20.40 -15.58
C LYS A 577 44.52 -21.51 -16.52
N TYR A 578 43.56 -22.30 -16.02
CA TYR A 578 43.13 -23.55 -16.65
C TYR A 578 42.53 -23.37 -18.06
N ILE A 579 41.91 -22.23 -18.34
CA ILE A 579 41.28 -21.92 -19.62
C ILE A 579 42.34 -21.71 -20.72
N LEU A 580 43.36 -20.90 -20.42
CA LEU A 580 44.49 -20.67 -21.32
C LEU A 580 45.35 -21.92 -21.49
N ALA A 581 45.54 -22.69 -20.41
CA ALA A 581 46.20 -23.98 -20.47
C ALA A 581 45.44 -24.96 -21.40
N GLN A 582 44.11 -25.03 -21.29
CA GLN A 582 43.26 -25.85 -22.15
C GLN A 582 43.41 -25.49 -23.64
N ALA A 583 43.42 -24.20 -23.98
CA ALA A 583 43.60 -23.75 -25.36
C ALA A 583 44.99 -24.08 -25.92
N ALA A 584 46.04 -23.89 -25.12
CA ALA A 584 47.40 -24.28 -25.49
C ALA A 584 47.51 -25.79 -25.75
N TYR A 585 46.92 -26.60 -24.87
CA TYR A 585 46.86 -28.06 -25.01
C TYR A 585 46.06 -28.51 -26.24
N GLN A 586 44.94 -27.85 -26.57
CA GLN A 586 44.17 -28.16 -27.79
C GLN A 586 44.99 -27.93 -29.07
N ARG A 587 45.79 -26.86 -29.16
CA ARG A 587 46.72 -26.65 -30.29
C ARG A 587 47.83 -27.69 -30.36
N VAL A 588 48.34 -28.17 -29.21
CA VAL A 588 49.29 -29.30 -29.22
C VAL A 588 48.63 -30.51 -29.86
N LEU A 589 47.37 -30.81 -29.50
CA LEU A 589 46.62 -31.93 -30.05
C LEU A 589 46.21 -31.74 -31.53
N GLU A 590 46.14 -30.50 -32.04
CA GLU A 590 45.97 -30.26 -33.48
C GLU A 590 47.18 -30.76 -34.27
N SER A 591 48.39 -30.62 -33.72
CA SER A 591 49.64 -31.10 -34.33
C SER A 591 50.02 -32.55 -33.97
N ASP A 592 49.71 -32.99 -32.75
CA ASP A 592 50.08 -34.29 -32.18
C ASP A 592 48.90 -34.86 -31.36
N ARG A 593 47.98 -35.53 -32.06
CA ARG A 593 46.81 -36.17 -31.44
C ARG A 593 47.16 -37.35 -30.54
N ALA A 594 48.37 -37.90 -30.64
CA ALA A 594 48.82 -39.05 -29.86
C ALA A 594 49.47 -38.65 -28.52
N ASN A 595 49.48 -37.35 -28.19
CA ASN A 595 50.12 -36.85 -26.97
C ASN A 595 49.34 -37.19 -25.70
N ILE A 596 49.69 -38.34 -25.08
CA ILE A 596 49.02 -38.88 -23.89
C ILE A 596 49.05 -37.89 -22.72
N GLU A 597 50.18 -37.20 -22.51
CA GLU A 597 50.34 -36.27 -21.38
C GLU A 597 49.41 -35.06 -21.49
N VAL A 598 49.13 -34.59 -22.71
CA VAL A 598 48.22 -33.47 -22.96
C VAL A 598 46.76 -33.89 -22.75
N TRP A 599 46.36 -35.07 -23.24
CA TRP A 599 45.04 -35.64 -22.95
C TRP A 599 44.81 -35.82 -21.44
N ARG A 600 45.82 -36.32 -20.73
CA ARG A 600 45.77 -36.45 -19.27
C ARG A 600 45.67 -35.08 -18.58
N SER A 601 46.43 -34.08 -19.02
CA SER A 601 46.39 -32.72 -18.47
C SER A 601 45.05 -32.02 -18.70
N LEU A 602 44.43 -32.21 -19.87
CA LEU A 602 43.06 -31.78 -20.15
C LEU A 602 42.04 -32.48 -19.24
N GLY A 603 42.19 -33.79 -19.03
CA GLY A 603 41.35 -34.54 -18.08
C GLY A 603 41.44 -33.98 -16.65
N ILE A 604 42.63 -33.62 -16.19
CA ILE A 604 42.85 -33.00 -14.86
C ILE A 604 42.23 -31.60 -14.81
N ILE A 605 42.36 -30.80 -15.87
CA ILE A 605 41.72 -29.47 -15.98
C ILE A 605 40.20 -29.62 -15.85
N TYR A 606 39.57 -30.49 -16.64
CA TYR A 606 38.13 -30.71 -16.59
C TYR A 606 37.67 -31.18 -15.22
N ARG A 607 38.42 -32.09 -14.58
CA ARG A 607 38.13 -32.55 -13.21
C ARG A 607 38.20 -31.42 -12.19
N LYS A 608 39.24 -30.59 -12.23
CA LYS A 608 39.40 -29.43 -11.31
C LYS A 608 38.30 -28.38 -11.48
N ARG A 609 37.71 -28.29 -12.68
CA ARG A 609 36.60 -27.39 -13.01
C ARG A 609 35.22 -28.02 -12.78
N GLY A 610 35.13 -29.27 -12.31
CA GLY A 610 33.87 -29.96 -12.03
C GLY A 610 33.23 -30.67 -13.23
N PHE A 611 33.85 -30.66 -14.41
CA PHE A 611 33.35 -31.33 -15.62
C PHE A 611 33.77 -32.81 -15.65
N TYR A 612 33.26 -33.60 -14.71
CA TYR A 612 33.70 -34.99 -14.49
C TYR A 612 33.49 -35.92 -15.70
N ALA A 613 32.41 -35.76 -16.47
CA ALA A 613 32.16 -36.58 -17.66
C ALA A 613 33.21 -36.37 -18.76
N LEU A 614 33.56 -35.10 -19.04
CA LEU A 614 34.62 -34.74 -19.98
C LEU A 614 35.99 -35.20 -19.46
N ALA A 615 36.23 -35.08 -18.16
CA ALA A 615 37.46 -35.59 -17.55
C ALA A 615 37.63 -37.11 -17.78
N LEU A 616 36.57 -37.90 -17.56
CA LEU A 616 36.58 -39.34 -17.82
C LEU A 616 36.86 -39.67 -19.28
N GLN A 617 36.24 -38.95 -20.22
CA GLN A 617 36.47 -39.14 -21.65
C GLN A 617 37.94 -38.89 -22.03
N ASN A 618 38.56 -37.81 -21.52
CA ASN A 618 39.95 -37.48 -21.82
C ASN A 618 40.93 -38.49 -21.20
N PHE A 619 40.64 -39.00 -19.99
CA PHE A 619 41.44 -40.08 -19.39
C PHE A 619 41.26 -41.41 -20.12
N GLN A 620 40.06 -41.69 -20.63
CA GLN A 620 39.81 -42.88 -21.45
C GLN A 620 40.60 -42.81 -22.76
N VAL A 621 40.60 -41.66 -23.45
CA VAL A 621 41.42 -41.45 -24.65
C VAL A 621 42.92 -41.63 -24.35
N ALA A 622 43.41 -41.12 -23.22
CA ALA A 622 44.79 -41.33 -22.79
C ALA A 622 45.12 -42.82 -22.56
N LEU A 623 44.18 -43.59 -21.98
CA LEU A 623 44.32 -45.03 -21.76
C LEU A 623 44.17 -45.86 -23.04
N ASP A 624 43.35 -45.41 -23.98
CA ASP A 624 43.22 -46.06 -25.29
C ASP A 624 44.51 -45.91 -26.10
N LEU A 625 45.20 -44.77 -25.96
CA LEU A 625 46.52 -44.52 -26.54
C LEU A 625 47.65 -45.24 -25.78
N ALA A 626 47.55 -45.36 -24.45
CA ALA A 626 48.51 -46.08 -23.61
C ALA A 626 47.83 -46.90 -22.49
N PRO A 627 47.46 -48.16 -22.76
CA PRO A 627 46.69 -49.00 -21.82
C PRO A 627 47.40 -49.31 -20.49
N HIS A 628 48.72 -49.09 -20.44
CA HIS A 628 49.56 -49.34 -19.28
C HIS A 628 49.94 -48.06 -18.49
N ASP A 629 49.40 -46.88 -18.85
CA ASP A 629 49.65 -45.66 -18.09
C ASP A 629 48.94 -45.72 -16.72
N GLY A 630 49.72 -46.07 -15.69
CA GLY A 630 49.26 -46.14 -14.31
C GLY A 630 48.78 -44.79 -13.76
N SER A 631 49.26 -43.68 -14.32
CA SER A 631 48.89 -42.34 -13.87
C SER A 631 47.52 -41.94 -14.43
N ALA A 632 47.27 -42.17 -15.72
CA ALA A 632 45.95 -41.98 -16.33
C ALA A 632 44.89 -42.87 -15.68
N ARG A 633 45.25 -44.12 -15.34
CA ARG A 633 44.35 -45.06 -14.64
C ARG A 633 44.01 -44.61 -13.22
N SER A 634 44.99 -44.05 -12.50
CA SER A 634 44.80 -43.49 -11.16
C SER A 634 43.91 -42.24 -11.20
N ASP A 635 44.17 -41.33 -12.13
CA ASP A 635 43.35 -40.12 -12.31
C ASP A 635 41.90 -40.46 -12.72
N LEU A 636 41.70 -41.47 -13.58
CA LEU A 636 40.37 -41.98 -13.92
C LEU A 636 39.65 -42.54 -12.68
N GLY A 637 40.32 -43.39 -11.89
CA GLY A 637 39.77 -43.94 -10.65
C GLY A 637 39.38 -42.87 -9.62
N LEU A 638 40.22 -41.85 -9.45
CA LEU A 638 39.93 -40.70 -8.59
C LEU A 638 38.71 -39.90 -9.10
N THR A 639 38.59 -39.73 -10.42
CA THR A 639 37.47 -39.02 -11.04
C THR A 639 36.15 -39.77 -10.85
N VAL A 640 36.15 -41.10 -11.02
CA VAL A 640 34.98 -41.96 -10.76
C VAL A 640 34.57 -41.89 -9.28
N HIS A 641 35.53 -41.90 -8.36
CA HIS A 641 35.26 -41.77 -6.92
C HIS A 641 34.64 -40.41 -6.55
N LEU A 642 35.15 -39.32 -7.14
CA LEU A 642 34.59 -37.97 -6.96
C LEU A 642 33.19 -37.84 -7.57
N LEU A 643 32.94 -38.46 -8.72
CA LEU A 643 31.62 -38.50 -9.35
C LEU A 643 30.60 -39.27 -8.49
N GLY A 644 31.01 -40.39 -7.87
CA GLY A 644 30.15 -41.19 -7.00
C GLY A 644 29.89 -40.60 -5.60
N SER A 645 30.66 -39.61 -5.17
CA SER A 645 30.47 -38.88 -3.90
C SER A 645 29.70 -37.57 -4.06
N ALA A 646 29.57 -37.05 -5.29
CA ALA A 646 28.58 -36.05 -5.65
C ALA A 646 27.21 -36.74 -5.80
N SER A 647 26.14 -36.15 -5.24
CA SER A 647 24.78 -36.72 -5.30
C SER A 647 24.39 -37.12 -6.74
N PRO A 648 23.72 -38.27 -6.94
CA PRO A 648 23.48 -38.81 -8.27
C PRO A 648 22.53 -37.90 -9.07
N LEU A 649 23.02 -37.37 -10.20
CA LEU A 649 22.16 -36.85 -11.26
C LEU A 649 21.33 -38.00 -11.84
N PRO A 650 20.04 -37.81 -12.15
CA PRO A 650 19.26 -38.80 -12.86
C PRO A 650 19.84 -39.00 -14.26
N MET A 651 20.36 -40.20 -14.52
CA MET A 651 20.69 -40.65 -15.87
C MET A 651 19.39 -40.69 -16.69
N THR A 652 19.17 -39.70 -17.54
CA THR A 652 18.22 -39.83 -18.64
C THR A 652 18.83 -40.78 -19.67
N GLN A 653 18.49 -42.06 -19.56
CA GLN A 653 18.44 -42.95 -20.70
C GLN A 653 17.47 -42.34 -21.72
N LYS A 654 18.01 -41.77 -22.81
CA LYS A 654 17.39 -41.77 -24.14
C LYS A 654 18.40 -41.21 -25.14
N ASN A 655 19.05 -42.13 -25.86
CA ASN A 655 19.14 -42.15 -27.32
C ASN A 655 20.10 -43.28 -27.73
N VAL A 656 19.53 -44.48 -27.85
CA VAL A 656 19.98 -45.47 -28.82
C VAL A 656 18.99 -45.36 -29.99
N ALA A 657 19.45 -44.72 -31.06
CA ALA A 657 19.10 -44.97 -32.46
C ALA A 657 20.05 -44.12 -33.31
#